data_AF-A0A933E250-F1
#
_entry.id   AF-A0A933E250-F1
#
_cell.length_a   1.000
_cell.length_b   1.000
_cell.length_c   1.000
_cell.angle_alpha   90.00
_cell.angle_beta   90.00
_cell.angle_gamma   90.00
#
_symmetry.space_group_name_H-M   'P 1'
#
loop_
_entity.id
_entity.type
_entity.pdbx_description
1 polymer ?
#
loop_
_entity_poly.entity_id
_entity_poly.type
_entity_poly.pdbx_seq_one_letter_code
_entity_poly.pdbx_strand_id
1 'polypeptide(L)'
;MKLSTQNVLLSFITLVTVAFSGTPASASLGGAELMSRSLAAIERHYVEPRRILPRKMLEASLKRIAEVIPEFFFVMQPDAVSITLGHASRRFALSASPSVSDIRRSFREIFPFIDTHYHGPLPHEDIEFTAIDGMVEVLDPHSSFLPPKIYSEFKVGTKGEFGGLGIVIGIRKGTLTVIAALDGTPAARAGIKAEDRIIQIDDLSTINLSLVDAVNKLRGKIGAPVTLQVERSGKTAPLHFALKRALIQIDSVQSTTIDQADKHIGYIKIKSFQENTDRDVAKALASFRTSEKPISGLILDLRNNPGGLLDQSVAISDHFLTSGTVVSTVAARGKVLDEENASADHNEFQLPLIVLVNEGSASASEIVSGALQHHGRAVIVGSRTFGKGSVQTIFELDDQAALKLTIAQYLAGGAKSIQLHGVTPDIELLPVTVDAKEMDIVKDRFIDETLLDEHLERDGRPDENARYHVKFLVPKKEKNPEDDDSAKEYEKNLDFSDDIAVKLAKRLITEAGEPQAEKMLTQAKPIIDSLMKEQDGWLSAALDKIGVDWKITPKSAESPLLRIGFDLKVKGEKRHFLHAGDEATIEFTAKNIGKGAFSQLLGVIQTDAGFLADKELVFGELLPKASKIAVATIKAPEGITSQDIPITVSFQEFHGRAPASLEAIIPVVGDPAPEFAFDLRLKNPSDLTKLRSGKSIELMVDIENTGQGSTSDEAVALLQ
;
A
#
# COMPACT_ATOMS: atom_id res chain seq x y z
N MET A 1 10.62 -19.05 38.32
CA MET A 1 11.76 -18.48 37.56
C MET A 1 11.27 -17.16 36.96
N LYS A 2 11.97 -16.03 37.11
CA LYS A 2 11.49 -14.74 36.57
C LYS A 2 11.76 -14.67 35.07
N LEU A 3 10.73 -14.39 34.27
CA LEU A 3 10.84 -14.17 32.82
C LEU A 3 10.51 -12.70 32.53
N SER A 4 11.37 -12.08 31.71
CA SER A 4 11.26 -10.69 31.24
C SER A 4 10.64 -10.71 29.86
N THR A 5 9.58 -9.92 29.67
CA THR A 5 8.82 -9.74 28.44
C THR A 5 9.54 -8.83 27.45
N GLN A 6 10.00 -9.37 26.32
CA GLN A 6 10.19 -8.62 25.07
C GLN A 6 9.70 -9.49 23.91
N ASN A 7 8.99 -8.85 22.98
CA ASN A 7 8.34 -9.35 21.76
C ASN A 7 6.83 -9.59 21.89
N VAL A 8 6.08 -8.50 21.75
CA VAL A 8 4.68 -8.52 21.31
C VAL A 8 4.69 -7.99 19.87
N LEU A 9 4.24 -8.80 18.92
CA LEU A 9 3.91 -8.36 17.57
C LEU A 9 2.39 -8.55 17.40
N LEU A 10 1.68 -7.43 17.22
CA LEU A 10 0.25 -7.41 16.91
C LEU A 10 0.05 -7.88 15.47
N SER A 11 -0.90 -8.78 15.23
CA SER A 11 -1.45 -9.01 13.89
C SER A 11 -2.97 -9.20 14.02
N PHE A 12 -3.70 -8.30 13.36
CA PHE A 12 -5.17 -8.31 13.31
C PHE A 12 -5.66 -9.55 12.55
N ILE A 13 -6.34 -10.46 13.24
CA ILE A 13 -7.04 -11.59 12.65
C ILE A 13 -8.38 -11.08 12.11
N THR A 14 -8.53 -11.02 10.79
CA THR A 14 -9.86 -10.95 10.17
C THR A 14 -10.32 -12.37 9.90
N LEU A 15 -11.19 -12.88 10.78
CA LEU A 15 -11.76 -14.22 10.66
C LEU A 15 -12.82 -14.23 9.54
N VAL A 16 -12.42 -14.53 8.30
CA VAL A 16 -13.38 -14.83 7.24
C VAL A 16 -13.81 -16.29 7.39
N THR A 17 -14.96 -16.51 8.03
CA THR A 17 -15.61 -17.82 8.06
C THR A 17 -16.27 -18.06 6.70
N VAL A 18 -15.60 -18.80 5.82
CA VAL A 18 -16.23 -19.33 4.59
C VAL A 18 -16.88 -20.66 4.92
N ALA A 19 -18.22 -20.70 4.92
CA ALA A 19 -18.97 -21.95 4.99
C ALA A 19 -18.90 -22.66 3.63
N PHE A 20 -18.04 -23.66 3.48
CA PHE A 20 -18.02 -24.50 2.30
C PHE A 20 -19.08 -25.60 2.40
N SER A 21 -20.10 -25.50 1.54
CA SER A 21 -20.97 -26.63 1.21
C SER A 21 -20.55 -27.20 -0.14
N GLY A 22 -20.00 -28.40 -0.12
CA GLY A 22 -19.56 -29.15 -1.30
C GLY A 22 -18.28 -29.89 -1.00
N THR A 23 -18.36 -31.22 -0.89
CA THR A 23 -17.19 -32.11 -0.80
C THR A 23 -16.51 -32.22 -2.17
N PRO A 24 -15.27 -31.73 -2.37
CA PRO A 24 -14.43 -32.20 -3.45
C PRO A 24 -13.74 -33.49 -2.99
N ALA A 25 -13.50 -34.43 -3.90
CA ALA A 25 -12.65 -35.58 -3.64
C ALA A 25 -11.27 -35.08 -3.19
N SER A 26 -10.78 -35.55 -2.04
CA SER A 26 -9.50 -35.13 -1.47
C SER A 26 -8.35 -35.53 -2.42
N ALA A 27 -7.77 -34.56 -3.12
CA ALA A 27 -6.45 -34.74 -3.72
C ALA A 27 -5.45 -35.02 -2.58
N SER A 28 -4.67 -36.10 -2.70
CA SER A 28 -3.63 -36.43 -1.71
C SER A 28 -2.44 -35.49 -1.86
N LEU A 29 -1.85 -35.08 -0.73
CA LEU A 29 -0.60 -34.32 -0.67
C LEU A 29 0.64 -35.16 -1.01
N GLY A 30 0.48 -36.46 -1.26
CA GLY A 30 1.56 -37.45 -1.34
C GLY A 30 2.61 -37.19 -2.42
N GLY A 31 2.36 -36.29 -3.38
CA GLY A 31 3.32 -35.89 -4.40
C GLY A 31 4.15 -34.64 -4.07
N ALA A 32 3.65 -33.77 -3.18
CA ALA A 32 4.19 -32.41 -2.98
C ALA A 32 4.52 -31.70 -4.32
N GLU A 33 3.65 -31.85 -5.32
CA GLU A 33 3.97 -31.54 -6.71
C GLU A 33 4.08 -30.03 -6.91
N LEU A 34 3.14 -29.26 -6.35
CA LEU A 34 3.15 -27.80 -6.41
C LEU A 34 4.32 -27.25 -5.59
N MET A 35 4.55 -27.78 -4.39
CA MET A 35 5.71 -27.44 -3.57
C MET A 35 7.03 -27.67 -4.33
N SER A 36 7.16 -28.80 -5.00
CA SER A 36 8.35 -29.14 -5.78
C SER A 36 8.54 -28.24 -6.99
N ARG A 37 7.47 -27.89 -7.71
CA ARG A 37 7.50 -26.96 -8.85
C ARG A 37 7.85 -25.55 -8.39
N SER A 38 7.27 -25.07 -7.29
CA SER A 38 7.56 -23.76 -6.69
C SER A 38 9.02 -23.63 -6.29
N LEU A 39 9.57 -24.61 -5.55
CA LEU A 39 10.99 -24.61 -5.15
C LEU A 39 11.93 -24.62 -6.36
N ALA A 40 11.60 -25.37 -7.41
CA ALA A 40 12.39 -25.40 -8.63
C ALA A 40 12.35 -24.06 -9.39
N ALA A 41 11.21 -23.37 -9.41
CA ALA A 41 11.08 -22.04 -10.00
C ALA A 41 11.88 -21.00 -9.20
N ILE A 42 11.78 -21.01 -7.88
CA ILE A 42 12.54 -20.12 -6.98
C ILE A 42 14.05 -20.31 -7.20
N GLU A 43 14.55 -21.55 -7.13
CA GLU A 43 15.98 -21.85 -7.28
C GLU A 43 16.54 -21.41 -8.64
N ARG A 44 15.74 -21.50 -9.70
CA ARG A 44 16.19 -21.21 -11.07
C ARG A 44 16.08 -19.74 -11.45
N HIS A 45 15.04 -19.05 -10.97
CA HIS A 45 14.63 -17.77 -11.54
C HIS A 45 14.68 -16.60 -10.56
N TYR A 46 14.76 -16.85 -9.25
CA TYR A 46 14.70 -15.78 -8.28
C TYR A 46 15.90 -14.82 -8.37
N VAL A 47 15.60 -13.52 -8.30
CA VAL A 47 16.56 -12.43 -8.60
C VAL A 47 17.77 -12.40 -7.66
N GLU A 48 17.58 -12.71 -6.38
CA GLU A 48 18.63 -12.64 -5.34
C GLU A 48 18.88 -14.02 -4.70
N PRO A 49 19.76 -14.87 -5.27
CA PRO A 49 20.00 -16.22 -4.75
C PRO A 49 20.44 -16.30 -3.28
N ARG A 50 20.96 -15.20 -2.71
CA ARG A 50 21.37 -15.12 -1.30
C ARG A 50 20.20 -15.07 -0.31
N ARG A 51 19.03 -14.61 -0.75
CA ARG A 51 17.79 -14.59 0.05
C ARG A 51 17.06 -15.92 0.04
N ILE A 52 17.47 -16.87 -0.81
CA ILE A 52 17.00 -18.25 -0.75
C ILE A 52 17.63 -18.90 0.48
N LEU A 53 16.89 -18.90 1.59
CA LEU A 53 17.32 -19.42 2.88
C LEU A 53 16.49 -20.65 3.25
N PRO A 54 16.86 -21.87 2.80
CA PRO A 54 15.97 -23.03 2.83
C PRO A 54 15.45 -23.38 4.23
N ARG A 55 16.29 -23.23 5.27
CA ARG A 55 15.88 -23.45 6.65
C ARG A 55 14.77 -22.49 7.09
N LYS A 56 14.92 -21.20 6.80
CA LYS A 56 13.90 -20.18 7.11
C LYS A 56 12.63 -20.40 6.30
N MET A 57 12.75 -20.76 5.02
CA MET A 57 11.61 -21.09 4.16
C MET A 57 10.80 -22.26 4.71
N LEU A 58 11.47 -23.35 5.14
CA LEU A 58 10.81 -24.49 5.79
C LEU A 58 10.12 -24.07 7.08
N GLU A 59 10.80 -23.32 7.95
CA GLU A 59 10.25 -22.83 9.22
C GLU A 59 9.02 -21.95 9.01
N ALA A 60 9.07 -21.00 8.07
CA ALA A 60 7.95 -20.12 7.73
C ALA A 60 6.76 -20.90 7.16
N SER A 61 7.01 -21.90 6.30
CA SER A 61 5.96 -22.80 5.80
C SER A 61 5.24 -23.54 6.93
N LEU A 62 6.00 -24.12 7.87
CA LEU A 62 5.45 -24.89 8.99
C LEU A 62 4.73 -23.97 9.98
N LYS A 63 5.23 -22.76 10.20
CA LYS A 63 4.56 -21.72 10.98
C LYS A 63 3.20 -21.37 10.37
N ARG A 64 3.13 -21.16 9.05
CA ARG A 64 1.89 -20.86 8.34
C ARG A 64 0.87 -22.00 8.45
N ILE A 65 1.32 -23.25 8.39
CA ILE A 65 0.45 -24.42 8.66
C ILE A 65 -0.07 -24.40 10.11
N ALA A 66 0.80 -24.13 11.09
CA ALA A 66 0.42 -24.06 12.51
C ALA A 66 -0.61 -22.95 12.80
N GLU A 67 -0.63 -21.87 12.00
CA GLU A 67 -1.61 -20.79 12.12
C GLU A 67 -3.02 -21.21 11.68
N VAL A 68 -3.14 -22.15 10.72
CA VAL A 68 -4.43 -22.60 10.17
C VAL A 68 -4.89 -23.96 10.70
N ILE A 69 -4.00 -24.75 11.28
CA ILE A 69 -4.29 -26.05 11.91
C ILE A 69 -3.95 -25.98 13.41
N PRO A 70 -4.94 -25.78 14.30
CA PRO A 70 -4.71 -25.64 15.74
C PRO A 70 -3.99 -26.83 16.40
N GLU A 71 -4.21 -28.04 15.89
CA GLU A 71 -3.58 -29.27 16.38
C GLU A 71 -2.17 -29.54 15.82
N PHE A 72 -1.65 -28.66 14.95
CA PHE A 72 -0.33 -28.78 14.33
C PHE A 72 0.73 -27.99 15.11
N PHE A 73 1.75 -28.69 15.58
CA PHE A 73 2.90 -28.11 16.29
C PHE A 73 4.20 -28.60 15.68
N PHE A 74 5.24 -27.77 15.68
CA PHE A 74 6.56 -28.17 15.24
C PHE A 74 7.67 -27.57 16.10
N VAL A 75 8.79 -28.27 16.18
CA VAL A 75 10.01 -27.82 16.86
C VAL A 75 11.19 -27.97 15.91
N MET A 76 11.84 -26.85 15.61
CA MET A 76 13.05 -26.81 14.78
C MET A 76 14.28 -27.20 15.60
N GLN A 77 15.01 -28.22 15.17
CA GLN A 77 16.28 -28.65 15.76
C GLN A 77 17.44 -28.44 14.78
N PRO A 78 18.71 -28.44 15.22
CA PRO A 78 19.84 -28.26 14.30
C PRO A 78 19.85 -29.28 13.15
N ASP A 79 19.52 -30.54 13.42
CA ASP A 79 19.62 -31.68 12.51
C ASP A 79 18.26 -32.32 12.16
N ALA A 80 17.16 -31.71 12.57
CA ALA A 80 15.83 -32.27 12.38
C ALA A 80 14.72 -31.22 12.54
N VAL A 81 13.52 -31.60 12.13
CA VAL A 81 12.28 -30.96 12.56
C VAL A 81 11.37 -32.03 13.16
N SER A 82 10.83 -31.78 14.35
CA SER A 82 9.84 -32.66 14.97
C SER A 82 8.47 -32.04 14.80
N ILE A 83 7.52 -32.77 14.22
CA ILE A 83 6.15 -32.32 14.00
C ILE A 83 5.22 -33.19 14.83
N THR A 84 4.29 -32.54 15.53
CA THR A 84 3.21 -33.16 16.28
C THR A 84 1.90 -32.70 15.68
N LEU A 85 1.03 -33.65 15.34
CA LEU A 85 -0.30 -33.40 14.79
C LEU A 85 -1.31 -34.22 15.58
N GLY A 86 -2.10 -33.55 16.43
CA GLY A 86 -2.97 -34.22 17.40
C GLY A 86 -2.17 -35.14 18.35
N HIS A 87 -2.37 -36.45 18.24
CA HIS A 87 -1.66 -37.46 19.05
C HIS A 87 -0.45 -38.09 18.35
N ALA A 88 -0.24 -37.80 17.06
CA ALA A 88 0.87 -38.34 16.29
C ALA A 88 2.07 -37.38 16.37
N SER A 89 3.27 -37.92 16.59
CA SER A 89 4.51 -37.13 16.55
C SER A 89 5.56 -37.88 15.74
N ARG A 90 6.28 -37.15 14.88
CA ARG A 90 7.33 -37.72 14.04
C ARG A 90 8.49 -36.72 13.90
N ARG A 91 9.70 -37.25 13.99
CA ARG A 91 10.95 -36.53 13.71
C ARG A 91 11.37 -36.76 12.26
N PHE A 92 11.60 -35.67 11.54
CA PHE A 92 12.09 -35.66 10.15
C PHE A 92 13.53 -35.15 10.14
N ALA A 93 14.42 -35.89 9.46
CA ALA A 93 15.83 -35.51 9.39
C ALA A 93 16.02 -34.27 8.49
N LEU A 94 16.87 -33.35 8.93
CA LEU A 94 17.22 -32.13 8.19
C LEU A 94 18.72 -31.87 8.31
N SER A 95 19.40 -31.50 7.23
CA SER A 95 20.80 -31.10 7.31
C SER A 95 20.96 -29.81 8.11
N ALA A 96 22.10 -29.63 8.78
CA ALA A 96 22.39 -28.43 9.58
C ALA A 96 22.36 -27.13 8.76
N SER A 97 22.75 -27.21 7.49
CA SER A 97 22.58 -26.15 6.49
C SER A 97 21.84 -26.75 5.29
N PRO A 98 20.50 -26.73 5.28
CA PRO A 98 19.72 -27.40 4.27
C PRO A 98 19.80 -26.67 2.93
N SER A 99 19.89 -27.45 1.85
CA SER A 99 19.72 -26.98 0.48
C SER A 99 18.24 -26.95 0.08
N VAL A 100 17.91 -26.31 -1.05
CA VAL A 100 16.58 -26.37 -1.67
C VAL A 100 16.14 -27.84 -1.90
N SER A 101 17.09 -28.69 -2.30
CA SER A 101 16.82 -30.12 -2.48
C SER A 101 16.53 -30.86 -1.17
N ASP A 102 17.15 -30.46 -0.06
CA ASP A 102 16.87 -31.04 1.26
C ASP A 102 15.45 -30.70 1.72
N ILE A 103 15.02 -29.44 1.62
CA ILE A 103 13.66 -29.04 2.02
C ILE A 103 12.60 -29.67 1.12
N ARG A 104 12.86 -29.79 -0.19
CA ARG A 104 12.00 -30.54 -1.11
C ARG A 104 11.84 -32.00 -0.71
N ARG A 105 12.91 -32.65 -0.21
CA ARG A 105 12.82 -34.01 0.34
C ARG A 105 12.01 -34.01 1.63
N SER A 106 12.24 -33.05 2.54
CA SER A 106 11.50 -32.96 3.80
C SER A 106 9.99 -32.82 3.57
N PHE A 107 9.52 -31.96 2.65
CA PHE A 107 8.09 -31.85 2.35
C PHE A 107 7.48 -33.13 1.77
N ARG A 108 8.22 -33.89 0.95
CA ARG A 108 7.78 -35.21 0.47
C ARG A 108 7.64 -36.26 1.59
N GLU A 109 8.18 -36.01 2.78
CA GLU A 109 7.99 -36.85 3.95
C GLU A 109 6.94 -36.28 4.92
N ILE A 110 6.92 -34.95 5.09
CA ILE A 110 6.01 -34.23 5.98
C ILE A 110 4.57 -34.28 5.48
N PHE A 111 4.33 -34.04 4.19
CA PHE A 111 2.98 -34.03 3.64
C PHE A 111 2.25 -35.37 3.74
N PRO A 112 2.87 -36.53 3.43
CA PRO A 112 2.24 -37.83 3.72
C PRO A 112 1.91 -38.05 5.20
N PHE A 113 2.72 -37.50 6.12
CA PHE A 113 2.42 -37.56 7.55
C PHE A 113 1.19 -36.72 7.90
N ILE A 114 1.08 -35.51 7.33
CA ILE A 114 -0.12 -34.67 7.49
C ILE A 114 -1.34 -35.38 6.87
N ASP A 115 -1.25 -35.88 5.63
CA ASP A 115 -2.31 -36.64 4.94
C ASP A 115 -2.86 -37.78 5.80
N THR A 116 -1.99 -38.47 6.55
CA THR A 116 -2.36 -39.65 7.34
C THR A 116 -3.02 -39.28 8.66
N HIS A 117 -2.67 -38.13 9.25
CA HIS A 117 -3.03 -37.80 10.63
C HIS A 117 -3.95 -36.57 10.76
N TYR A 118 -4.11 -35.79 9.70
CA TYR A 118 -5.06 -34.69 9.65
C TYR A 118 -6.44 -35.19 9.24
N HIS A 119 -7.44 -34.89 10.06
CA HIS A 119 -8.85 -35.20 9.79
C HIS A 119 -9.76 -33.98 9.99
N GLY A 120 -9.16 -32.79 9.99
CA GLY A 120 -9.88 -31.53 10.16
C GLY A 120 -10.61 -31.08 8.90
N PRO A 121 -11.31 -29.93 8.97
CA PRO A 121 -12.17 -29.45 7.89
C PRO A 121 -11.43 -28.78 6.73
N LEU A 122 -10.15 -28.46 6.87
CA LEU A 122 -9.37 -27.80 5.82
C LEU A 122 -9.08 -28.79 4.68
N PRO A 123 -9.38 -28.47 3.41
CA PRO A 123 -8.95 -29.31 2.30
C PRO A 123 -7.44 -29.51 2.31
N HIS A 124 -6.98 -30.73 2.03
CA HIS A 124 -5.57 -31.06 2.05
C HIS A 124 -4.75 -30.19 1.10
N GLU A 125 -5.27 -29.91 -0.09
CA GLU A 125 -4.68 -29.00 -1.08
C GLU A 125 -4.42 -27.60 -0.51
N ASP A 126 -5.32 -27.08 0.33
CA ASP A 126 -5.16 -25.77 0.98
C ASP A 126 -4.00 -25.77 2.00
N ILE A 127 -3.63 -26.94 2.56
CA ILE A 127 -2.44 -27.09 3.42
C ILE A 127 -1.16 -26.93 2.60
N GLU A 128 -1.09 -27.53 1.40
CA GLU A 128 0.06 -27.34 0.51
C GLU A 128 0.15 -25.88 0.05
N PHE A 129 -0.97 -25.24 -0.29
CA PHE A 129 -1.01 -23.80 -0.60
C PHE A 129 -0.46 -22.94 0.53
N THR A 130 -0.90 -23.21 1.77
CA THR A 130 -0.48 -22.50 2.99
C THR A 130 1.02 -22.68 3.24
N ALA A 131 1.55 -23.88 3.00
CA ALA A 131 2.97 -24.13 3.12
C ALA A 131 3.79 -23.33 2.08
N ILE A 132 3.34 -23.32 0.82
CA ILE A 132 4.02 -22.61 -0.26
C ILE A 132 4.00 -21.10 0.00
N ASP A 133 2.85 -20.56 0.43
CA ASP A 133 2.69 -19.15 0.79
C ASP A 133 3.75 -18.70 1.81
N GLY A 134 3.84 -19.40 2.95
CA GLY A 134 4.81 -19.07 4.00
C GLY A 134 6.27 -19.17 3.55
N MET A 135 6.60 -20.08 2.62
CA MET A 135 7.97 -20.18 2.10
C MET A 135 8.35 -19.01 1.19
N VAL A 136 7.39 -18.52 0.40
CA VAL A 136 7.62 -17.47 -0.61
C VAL A 136 7.73 -16.10 0.04
N GLU A 137 6.98 -15.85 1.12
CA GLU A 137 7.05 -14.61 1.92
C GLU A 137 8.47 -14.30 2.46
N VAL A 138 9.33 -15.32 2.60
CA VAL A 138 10.73 -15.17 3.06
C VAL A 138 11.62 -14.48 2.01
N LEU A 139 11.20 -14.48 0.74
CA LEU A 139 12.03 -13.99 -0.36
C LEU A 139 12.05 -12.46 -0.42
N ASP A 140 10.91 -11.87 -0.74
CA ASP A 140 10.71 -10.41 -0.86
C ASP A 140 9.20 -10.09 -0.83
N PRO A 141 8.79 -8.82 -0.63
CA PRO A 141 7.38 -8.43 -0.54
C PRO A 141 6.60 -8.51 -1.87
N HIS A 142 7.25 -8.82 -3.00
CA HIS A 142 6.60 -8.82 -4.32
C HIS A 142 6.40 -10.22 -4.91
N SER A 143 7.11 -11.20 -4.36
CA SER A 143 6.98 -12.62 -4.66
C SER A 143 5.86 -13.20 -3.82
N SER A 144 4.96 -13.95 -4.44
CA SER A 144 3.78 -14.50 -3.77
C SER A 144 3.31 -15.78 -4.45
N PHE A 145 2.70 -16.65 -3.65
CA PHE A 145 1.93 -17.76 -4.19
C PHE A 145 0.52 -17.30 -4.51
N LEU A 146 0.03 -17.64 -5.71
CA LEU A 146 -1.31 -17.29 -6.16
C LEU A 146 -2.16 -18.58 -6.17
N PRO A 147 -2.93 -18.87 -5.10
CA PRO A 147 -3.85 -20.00 -5.10
C PRO A 147 -5.00 -19.78 -6.09
N PRO A 148 -5.79 -20.81 -6.44
CA PRO A 148 -6.83 -20.79 -7.48
C PRO A 148 -7.68 -19.54 -7.59
N LYS A 149 -8.26 -19.11 -6.46
CA LYS A 149 -9.12 -17.93 -6.43
C LYS A 149 -8.35 -16.66 -6.72
N ILE A 150 -7.18 -16.49 -6.11
CA ILE A 150 -6.34 -15.30 -6.26
C ILE A 150 -5.73 -15.23 -7.66
N TYR A 151 -5.27 -16.36 -8.22
CA TYR A 151 -4.72 -16.40 -9.57
C TYR A 151 -5.79 -16.11 -10.64
N SER A 152 -7.03 -16.58 -10.44
CA SER A 152 -8.15 -16.23 -11.31
C SER A 152 -8.44 -14.71 -11.30
N GLU A 153 -8.50 -14.10 -10.11
CA GLU A 153 -8.70 -12.65 -9.99
C GLU A 153 -7.53 -11.85 -10.59
N PHE A 154 -6.30 -12.30 -10.36
CA PHE A 154 -5.10 -11.72 -10.98
C PHE A 154 -5.20 -11.71 -12.51
N LYS A 155 -5.60 -12.84 -13.11
CA LYS A 155 -5.80 -12.97 -14.57
C LYS A 155 -6.88 -12.01 -15.11
N VAL A 156 -7.97 -11.81 -14.36
CA VAL A 156 -9.00 -10.82 -14.73
C VAL A 156 -8.44 -9.41 -14.70
N GLY A 157 -7.67 -9.07 -13.65
CA GLY A 157 -7.03 -7.77 -13.50
C GLY A 157 -6.05 -7.44 -14.63
N THR A 158 -5.23 -8.40 -15.07
CA THR A 158 -4.25 -8.19 -16.16
C THR A 158 -4.87 -8.15 -17.54
N LYS A 159 -5.88 -9.00 -17.79
CA LYS A 159 -6.61 -8.99 -19.07
C LYS A 159 -7.46 -7.74 -19.25
N GLY A 160 -7.96 -7.19 -18.14
CA GLY A 160 -8.91 -6.09 -18.20
C GLY A 160 -10.29 -6.50 -18.68
N GLU A 161 -10.59 -7.79 -18.71
CA GLU A 161 -11.88 -8.29 -19.16
C GLU A 161 -12.28 -9.59 -18.49
N PHE A 162 -13.59 -9.78 -18.30
CA PHE A 162 -14.15 -11.00 -17.74
C PHE A 162 -15.55 -11.30 -18.26
N GLY A 163 -15.97 -12.56 -18.18
CA GLY A 163 -17.35 -12.95 -18.47
C GLY A 163 -18.28 -12.62 -17.31
N GLY A 164 -19.29 -11.78 -17.54
CA GLY A 164 -20.21 -11.33 -16.48
C GLY A 164 -21.41 -10.53 -17.00
N LEU A 165 -22.01 -9.74 -16.11
CA LEU A 165 -23.25 -8.99 -16.40
C LEU A 165 -23.07 -7.49 -16.51
N GLY A 166 -21.94 -6.96 -16.02
CA GLY A 166 -21.67 -5.53 -15.94
C GLY A 166 -22.44 -4.83 -14.81
N ILE A 167 -22.42 -5.42 -13.61
CA ILE A 167 -23.06 -4.88 -12.40
C ILE A 167 -21.99 -4.65 -11.35
N VAL A 168 -21.99 -3.46 -10.75
CA VAL A 168 -21.25 -3.15 -9.54
C VAL A 168 -22.18 -3.40 -8.36
N ILE A 169 -21.77 -4.27 -7.44
CA ILE A 169 -22.57 -4.70 -6.28
C ILE A 169 -21.82 -4.44 -4.98
N GLY A 170 -22.57 -4.18 -3.91
CA GLY A 170 -22.03 -4.03 -2.57
C GLY A 170 -23.06 -4.46 -1.51
N ILE A 171 -22.62 -4.59 -0.27
CA ILE A 171 -23.52 -4.87 0.85
C ILE A 171 -23.96 -3.56 1.48
N ARG A 172 -25.23 -3.18 1.29
CA ARG A 172 -25.82 -1.99 1.93
C ARG A 172 -26.88 -2.41 2.93
N LYS A 173 -26.74 -1.95 4.17
CA LYS A 173 -27.65 -2.30 5.29
C LYS A 173 -27.87 -3.82 5.39
N GLY A 174 -26.78 -4.58 5.24
CA GLY A 174 -26.79 -6.05 5.30
C GLY A 174 -27.42 -6.78 4.11
N THR A 175 -27.71 -6.10 2.99
CA THR A 175 -28.28 -6.72 1.78
C THR A 175 -27.42 -6.49 0.56
N LEU A 176 -27.31 -7.51 -0.30
CA LEU A 176 -26.66 -7.41 -1.60
C LEU A 176 -27.43 -6.43 -2.50
N THR A 177 -26.78 -5.32 -2.83
CA THR A 177 -27.41 -4.17 -3.50
C THR A 177 -26.58 -3.77 -4.72
N VAL A 178 -27.26 -3.43 -5.82
CA VAL A 178 -26.66 -2.85 -7.01
C VAL A 178 -26.24 -1.43 -6.70
N ILE A 179 -24.94 -1.17 -6.82
CA ILE A 179 -24.38 0.18 -6.77
C ILE A 179 -24.61 0.85 -8.13
N ALA A 180 -24.22 0.18 -9.22
CA ALA A 180 -24.39 0.68 -10.58
C ALA A 180 -24.53 -0.46 -11.59
N ALA A 181 -25.20 -0.20 -12.71
CA ALA A 181 -25.17 -1.06 -13.89
C ALA A 181 -24.34 -0.34 -14.97
N LEU A 182 -23.31 -1.01 -15.48
CA LEU A 182 -22.39 -0.42 -16.45
C LEU A 182 -23.11 -0.24 -17.80
N ASP A 183 -22.95 0.93 -18.43
CA ASP A 183 -23.57 1.22 -19.71
C ASP A 183 -23.15 0.23 -20.80
N GLY A 184 -24.08 -0.09 -21.71
CA GLY A 184 -23.80 -1.03 -22.79
C GLY A 184 -23.59 -2.49 -22.34
N THR A 185 -23.82 -2.85 -21.08
CA THR A 185 -23.70 -4.24 -20.58
C THR A 185 -25.04 -4.98 -20.54
N PRO A 186 -25.06 -6.32 -20.37
CA PRO A 186 -26.29 -7.09 -20.24
C PRO A 186 -27.23 -6.55 -19.15
N ALA A 187 -26.70 -6.14 -18.00
CA ALA A 187 -27.50 -5.66 -16.89
C ALA A 187 -28.18 -4.31 -17.17
N ALA A 188 -27.45 -3.34 -17.73
CA ALA A 188 -28.01 -2.05 -18.12
C ALA A 188 -29.10 -2.23 -19.19
N ARG A 189 -28.86 -3.07 -20.21
CA ARG A 189 -29.86 -3.40 -21.25
C ARG A 189 -31.11 -4.06 -20.69
N ALA A 190 -30.98 -4.86 -19.64
CA ALA A 190 -32.10 -5.49 -18.96
C ALA A 190 -32.87 -4.54 -18.03
N GLY A 191 -32.35 -3.33 -17.79
CA GLY A 191 -33.00 -2.33 -16.96
C GLY A 191 -32.80 -2.53 -15.46
N ILE A 192 -31.71 -3.21 -15.06
CA ILE A 192 -31.21 -3.21 -13.68
C ILE A 192 -30.72 -1.79 -13.33
N LYS A 193 -31.00 -1.32 -12.12
CA LYS A 193 -30.74 0.06 -11.68
C LYS A 193 -29.99 0.09 -10.36
N ALA A 194 -29.34 1.21 -10.08
CA ALA A 194 -28.81 1.50 -8.74
C ALA A 194 -29.91 1.35 -7.67
N GLU A 195 -29.52 0.91 -6.47
CA GLU A 195 -30.36 0.59 -5.31
C GLU A 195 -31.26 -0.66 -5.46
N ASP A 196 -31.16 -1.39 -6.56
CA ASP A 196 -31.78 -2.71 -6.68
C ASP A 196 -31.20 -3.69 -5.66
N ARG A 197 -32.04 -4.32 -4.84
CA ARG A 197 -31.62 -5.35 -3.88
C ARG A 197 -31.72 -6.72 -4.54
N ILE A 198 -30.60 -7.36 -4.78
CA ILE A 198 -30.55 -8.71 -5.38
C ILE A 198 -30.87 -9.69 -4.26
N ILE A 199 -32.03 -10.35 -4.34
CA ILE A 199 -32.50 -11.31 -3.33
C ILE A 199 -32.24 -12.77 -3.73
N GLN A 200 -32.03 -13.05 -5.02
CA GLN A 200 -31.72 -14.39 -5.52
C GLN A 200 -30.83 -14.33 -6.78
N ILE A 201 -29.85 -15.24 -6.87
CA ILE A 201 -29.02 -15.49 -8.06
C ILE A 201 -29.21 -16.95 -8.45
N ASP A 202 -29.74 -17.19 -9.65
CA ASP A 202 -30.28 -18.47 -10.08
C ASP A 202 -31.27 -19.02 -9.04
N ASP A 203 -31.01 -20.19 -8.47
CA ASP A 203 -31.85 -20.80 -7.43
C ASP A 203 -31.38 -20.48 -5.99
N LEU A 204 -30.34 -19.65 -5.85
CA LEU A 204 -29.66 -19.42 -4.58
C LEU A 204 -30.05 -18.05 -3.98
N SER A 205 -30.57 -18.08 -2.75
CA SER A 205 -30.85 -16.87 -1.97
C SER A 205 -29.55 -16.13 -1.66
N THR A 206 -29.58 -14.80 -1.73
CA THR A 206 -28.44 -13.94 -1.40
C THR A 206 -28.36 -13.59 0.09
N ILE A 207 -29.32 -14.06 0.89
CA ILE A 207 -29.30 -13.88 2.35
C ILE A 207 -28.09 -14.62 2.92
N ASN A 208 -27.24 -13.92 3.68
CA ASN A 208 -25.96 -14.40 4.22
C ASN A 208 -24.93 -14.82 3.16
N LEU A 209 -25.18 -14.54 1.87
CA LEU A 209 -24.20 -14.77 0.83
C LEU A 209 -23.10 -13.70 0.94
N SER A 210 -21.84 -14.13 0.98
CA SER A 210 -20.73 -13.18 0.99
C SER A 210 -20.69 -12.42 -0.34
N LEU A 211 -20.15 -11.19 -0.33
CA LEU A 211 -19.98 -10.40 -1.55
C LEU A 211 -19.13 -11.16 -2.59
N VAL A 212 -18.10 -11.87 -2.13
CA VAL A 212 -17.19 -12.66 -2.97
C VAL A 212 -17.94 -13.82 -3.64
N ASP A 213 -18.78 -14.55 -2.90
CA ASP A 213 -19.55 -15.65 -3.47
C ASP A 213 -20.60 -15.15 -4.47
N ALA A 214 -21.22 -14.00 -4.19
CA ALA A 214 -22.12 -13.35 -5.14
C ALA A 214 -21.40 -12.99 -6.44
N VAL A 215 -20.22 -12.36 -6.36
CA VAL A 215 -19.39 -12.05 -7.54
C VAL A 215 -19.05 -13.31 -8.34
N ASN A 216 -18.63 -14.38 -7.67
CA ASN A 216 -18.31 -15.66 -8.31
C ASN A 216 -19.50 -16.29 -9.03
N LYS A 217 -20.72 -16.13 -8.50
CA LYS A 217 -21.96 -16.60 -9.14
C LYS A 217 -22.39 -15.74 -10.33
N LEU A 218 -22.19 -14.43 -10.25
CA LEU A 218 -22.55 -13.50 -11.34
C LEU A 218 -21.57 -13.59 -12.51
N ARG A 219 -20.28 -13.88 -12.24
CA ARG A 219 -19.26 -14.16 -13.25
C ARG A 219 -19.43 -15.57 -13.84
N GLY A 220 -18.82 -15.81 -14.99
CA GLY A 220 -18.85 -17.12 -15.63
C GLY A 220 -18.62 -17.05 -17.14
N LYS A 221 -18.73 -18.20 -17.81
CA LYS A 221 -18.49 -18.31 -19.26
C LYS A 221 -19.42 -17.38 -20.05
N ILE A 222 -18.85 -16.71 -21.04
CA ILE A 222 -19.59 -15.85 -21.98
C ILE A 222 -20.71 -16.67 -22.64
N GLY A 223 -21.90 -16.09 -22.72
CA GLY A 223 -23.11 -16.71 -23.25
C GLY A 223 -23.89 -17.57 -22.24
N ALA A 224 -23.30 -17.95 -21.11
CA ALA A 224 -23.99 -18.75 -20.10
C ALA A 224 -25.15 -17.94 -19.46
N PRO A 225 -26.32 -18.56 -19.26
CA PRO A 225 -27.47 -17.89 -18.65
C PRO A 225 -27.26 -17.66 -17.15
N VAL A 226 -27.89 -16.63 -16.61
CA VAL A 226 -28.04 -16.39 -15.17
C VAL A 226 -29.35 -15.66 -14.92
N THR A 227 -30.03 -16.02 -13.85
CA THR A 227 -31.30 -15.40 -13.45
C THR A 227 -31.10 -14.58 -12.19
N LEU A 228 -31.62 -13.35 -12.16
CA LEU A 228 -31.61 -12.51 -10.96
C LEU A 228 -33.03 -12.22 -10.52
N GLN A 229 -33.28 -12.32 -9.21
CA GLN A 229 -34.49 -11.81 -8.58
C GLN A 229 -34.13 -10.58 -7.75
N VAL A 230 -34.85 -9.49 -7.97
CA VAL A 230 -34.50 -8.17 -7.46
C VAL A 230 -35.70 -7.50 -6.80
N GLU A 231 -35.51 -6.97 -5.60
CA GLU A 231 -36.42 -6.02 -4.98
C GLU A 231 -36.04 -4.58 -5.36
N ARG A 232 -37.00 -3.84 -5.90
CA ARG A 232 -36.83 -2.43 -6.28
C ARG A 232 -37.80 -1.56 -5.50
N SER A 233 -37.29 -0.47 -4.93
CA SER A 233 -38.13 0.52 -4.24
C SER A 233 -39.27 1.02 -5.15
N GLY A 234 -40.49 1.06 -4.61
CA GLY A 234 -41.70 1.43 -5.35
C GLY A 234 -42.34 0.30 -6.18
N LYS A 235 -41.81 -0.93 -6.15
CA LYS A 235 -42.45 -2.13 -6.70
C LYS A 235 -42.85 -3.08 -5.58
N THR A 236 -44.08 -3.61 -5.64
CA THR A 236 -44.63 -4.50 -4.62
C THR A 236 -44.24 -5.98 -4.80
N ALA A 237 -43.85 -6.38 -6.01
CA ALA A 237 -43.40 -7.73 -6.33
C ALA A 237 -41.94 -7.72 -6.84
N PRO A 238 -41.13 -8.75 -6.53
CA PRO A 238 -39.77 -8.86 -7.05
C PRO A 238 -39.72 -8.95 -8.58
N LEU A 239 -38.76 -8.25 -9.17
CA LEU A 239 -38.46 -8.27 -10.59
C LEU A 239 -37.56 -9.47 -10.93
N HIS A 240 -37.80 -10.10 -12.08
CA HIS A 240 -37.00 -11.24 -12.55
C HIS A 240 -36.27 -10.86 -13.83
N PHE A 241 -34.96 -11.10 -13.86
CA PHE A 241 -34.10 -10.81 -15.00
C PHE A 241 -33.39 -12.08 -15.45
N ALA A 242 -33.73 -12.58 -16.64
CA ALA A 242 -32.98 -13.64 -17.30
C ALA A 242 -31.93 -13.00 -18.22
N LEU A 243 -30.66 -13.18 -17.87
CA LEU A 243 -29.53 -12.53 -18.52
C LEU A 243 -28.62 -13.58 -19.15
N LYS A 244 -27.85 -13.15 -20.16
CA LYS A 244 -26.70 -13.91 -20.65
C LYS A 244 -25.43 -13.17 -20.28
N ARG A 245 -24.45 -13.89 -19.75
CA ARG A 245 -23.13 -13.32 -19.49
C ARG A 245 -22.51 -12.86 -20.81
N ALA A 246 -21.88 -11.70 -20.80
CA ALA A 246 -21.14 -11.14 -21.93
C ALA A 246 -19.69 -10.86 -21.49
N LEU A 247 -18.83 -10.56 -22.46
CA LEU A 247 -17.52 -9.99 -22.16
C LEU A 247 -17.73 -8.58 -21.57
N ILE A 248 -17.23 -8.38 -20.36
CA ILE A 248 -17.23 -7.09 -19.65
C ILE A 248 -15.81 -6.58 -19.70
N GLN A 249 -15.61 -5.39 -20.27
CA GLN A 249 -14.33 -4.71 -20.31
C GLN A 249 -14.21 -3.79 -19.10
N ILE A 250 -13.02 -3.75 -18.51
CA ILE A 250 -12.63 -2.85 -17.45
C ILE A 250 -11.88 -1.71 -18.13
N ASP A 251 -12.43 -0.49 -18.06
CA ASP A 251 -11.80 0.66 -18.67
C ASP A 251 -10.50 1.02 -17.93
N SER A 252 -9.37 0.67 -18.54
CA SER A 252 -8.03 1.02 -18.03
C SER A 252 -7.63 2.46 -18.37
N VAL A 253 -8.26 3.06 -19.39
CA VAL A 253 -7.97 4.39 -19.90
C VAL A 253 -9.22 5.26 -19.86
N GLN A 254 -9.09 6.46 -19.29
CA GLN A 254 -10.08 7.54 -19.42
C GLN A 254 -9.46 8.67 -20.23
N SER A 255 -10.20 9.22 -21.19
CA SER A 255 -9.71 10.35 -21.99
C SER A 255 -10.78 11.42 -22.18
N THR A 256 -10.33 12.67 -22.23
CA THR A 256 -11.17 13.84 -22.49
C THR A 256 -10.33 15.00 -23.02
N THR A 257 -10.98 16.06 -23.48
CA THR A 257 -10.33 17.33 -23.80
C THR A 257 -10.66 18.37 -22.73
N ILE A 258 -9.66 19.17 -22.35
CA ILE A 258 -9.78 20.23 -21.36
C ILE A 258 -9.53 21.58 -22.05
N ASP A 259 -10.43 22.53 -21.85
CA ASP A 259 -10.28 23.87 -22.39
C ASP A 259 -9.52 24.78 -21.42
N GLN A 260 -8.66 25.63 -21.98
CA GLN A 260 -7.98 26.69 -21.26
C GLN A 260 -7.69 27.87 -22.18
N ALA A 261 -8.25 29.03 -21.83
CA ALA A 261 -8.24 30.20 -22.70
C ALA A 261 -8.74 29.82 -24.10
N ASP A 262 -7.92 29.97 -25.13
CA ASP A 262 -8.18 29.65 -26.53
C ASP A 262 -7.59 28.30 -26.99
N LYS A 263 -6.99 27.52 -26.06
CA LYS A 263 -6.33 26.25 -26.33
C LYS A 263 -7.12 25.05 -25.83
N HIS A 264 -7.00 23.94 -26.55
CA HIS A 264 -7.53 22.62 -26.19
C HIS A 264 -6.41 21.71 -25.77
N ILE A 265 -6.59 20.98 -24.67
CA ILE A 265 -5.55 20.10 -24.12
C ILE A 265 -6.13 18.69 -24.06
N GLY A 266 -5.40 17.71 -24.62
CA GLY A 266 -5.75 16.32 -24.44
C GLY A 266 -5.45 15.88 -23.01
N TYR A 267 -6.33 15.09 -22.42
CA TYR A 267 -6.10 14.47 -21.13
C TYR A 267 -6.34 12.96 -21.26
N ILE A 268 -5.36 12.17 -20.84
CA ILE A 268 -5.44 10.71 -20.77
C ILE A 268 -5.05 10.31 -19.36
N LYS A 269 -5.93 9.61 -18.65
CA LYS A 269 -5.63 8.95 -17.38
C LYS A 269 -5.55 7.46 -17.60
N ILE A 270 -4.42 6.87 -17.22
CA ILE A 270 -4.24 5.42 -17.22
C ILE A 270 -4.37 4.95 -15.77
N LYS A 271 -5.36 4.11 -15.50
CA LYS A 271 -5.62 3.55 -14.15
C LYS A 271 -4.75 2.33 -13.86
N SER A 272 -4.47 1.52 -14.89
CA SER A 272 -3.62 0.32 -14.81
C SER A 272 -3.18 -0.11 -16.22
N PHE A 273 -2.07 -0.84 -16.31
CA PHE A 273 -1.54 -1.39 -17.55
C PHE A 273 -2.05 -2.82 -17.76
N GLN A 274 -3.07 -2.96 -18.62
CA GLN A 274 -3.76 -4.20 -18.98
C GLN A 274 -3.53 -4.50 -20.46
N GLU A 275 -3.84 -5.72 -20.92
CA GLU A 275 -3.57 -6.18 -22.30
C GLU A 275 -4.08 -5.23 -23.41
N ASN A 276 -5.13 -4.45 -23.13
CA ASN A 276 -5.76 -3.53 -24.07
C ASN A 276 -5.37 -2.05 -23.90
N THR A 277 -4.57 -1.70 -22.88
CA THR A 277 -4.33 -0.30 -22.50
C THR A 277 -3.67 0.50 -23.62
N ASP A 278 -2.65 -0.05 -24.29
CA ASP A 278 -1.98 0.60 -25.42
C ASP A 278 -2.98 0.98 -26.53
N ARG A 279 -3.83 0.02 -26.93
CA ARG A 279 -4.85 0.23 -27.96
C ARG A 279 -5.80 1.36 -27.59
N ASP A 280 -6.20 1.44 -26.32
CA ASP A 280 -7.13 2.45 -25.85
C ASP A 280 -6.48 3.84 -25.76
N VAL A 281 -5.18 3.90 -25.42
CA VAL A 281 -4.36 5.13 -25.54
C VAL A 281 -4.25 5.56 -27.00
N ALA A 282 -3.90 4.65 -27.92
CA ALA A 282 -3.78 4.93 -29.34
C ALA A 282 -5.11 5.47 -29.93
N LYS A 283 -6.25 4.90 -29.51
CA LYS A 283 -7.59 5.37 -29.87
C LYS A 283 -7.86 6.79 -29.35
N ALA A 284 -7.46 7.10 -28.12
CA ALA A 284 -7.59 8.44 -27.55
C ALA A 284 -6.71 9.46 -28.30
N LEU A 285 -5.46 9.11 -28.61
CA LEU A 285 -4.56 9.96 -29.40
C LEU A 285 -5.12 10.22 -30.80
N ALA A 286 -5.66 9.18 -31.46
CA ALA A 286 -6.31 9.31 -32.76
C ALA A 286 -7.55 10.22 -32.70
N SER A 287 -8.38 10.11 -31.67
CA SER A 287 -9.58 10.95 -31.53
C SER A 287 -9.21 12.43 -31.39
N PHE A 288 -8.17 12.75 -30.61
CA PHE A 288 -7.65 14.12 -30.48
C PHE A 288 -7.02 14.67 -31.76
N ARG A 289 -6.49 13.82 -32.64
CA ARG A 289 -5.99 14.25 -33.97
C ARG A 289 -7.12 14.59 -34.92
N THR A 290 -8.25 13.89 -34.80
CA THR A 290 -9.42 14.05 -35.68
C THR A 290 -10.47 15.04 -35.16
N SER A 291 -10.30 15.59 -33.95
CA SER A 291 -11.26 16.53 -33.38
C SER A 291 -11.27 17.84 -34.16
N GLU A 292 -12.44 18.48 -34.24
CA GLU A 292 -12.61 19.77 -34.95
C GLU A 292 -11.67 20.87 -34.45
N LYS A 293 -11.29 20.78 -33.16
CA LYS A 293 -10.34 21.67 -32.53
C LYS A 293 -9.05 20.90 -32.23
N PRO A 294 -7.90 21.30 -32.80
CA PRO A 294 -6.64 20.62 -32.55
C PRO A 294 -6.18 20.86 -31.11
N ILE A 295 -5.63 19.82 -30.47
CA ILE A 295 -5.03 19.97 -29.14
C ILE A 295 -3.67 20.66 -29.23
N SER A 296 -3.31 21.42 -28.19
CA SER A 296 -2.05 22.16 -28.05
C SER A 296 -1.01 21.42 -27.21
N GLY A 297 -1.38 20.28 -26.61
CA GLY A 297 -0.54 19.46 -25.74
C GLY A 297 -1.35 18.33 -25.10
N LEU A 298 -0.65 17.45 -24.39
CA LEU A 298 -1.23 16.29 -23.72
C LEU A 298 -0.81 16.26 -22.25
N ILE A 299 -1.78 15.98 -21.38
CA ILE A 299 -1.57 15.58 -19.99
C ILE A 299 -1.78 14.07 -19.92
N LEU A 300 -0.73 13.34 -19.55
CA LEU A 300 -0.78 11.91 -19.26
C LEU A 300 -0.78 11.71 -17.74
N ASP A 301 -1.90 11.29 -17.18
CA ASP A 301 -2.08 11.13 -15.74
C ASP A 301 -1.87 9.66 -15.32
N LEU A 302 -0.78 9.43 -14.59
CA LEU A 302 -0.38 8.13 -14.03
C LEU A 302 -0.52 8.10 -12.50
N ARG A 303 -1.17 9.10 -11.89
CA ARG A 303 -1.39 9.14 -10.44
C ARG A 303 -2.30 7.99 -10.00
N ASN A 304 -1.93 7.36 -8.88
CA ASN A 304 -2.59 6.19 -8.30
C ASN A 304 -2.67 4.99 -9.27
N ASN A 305 -1.72 4.89 -10.20
CA ASN A 305 -1.58 3.75 -11.09
C ASN A 305 -0.45 2.82 -10.60
N PRO A 306 -0.79 1.66 -10.00
CA PRO A 306 0.19 0.73 -9.43
C PRO A 306 1.01 -0.03 -10.49
N GLY A 307 0.80 0.27 -11.77
CA GLY A 307 1.47 -0.34 -12.90
C GLY A 307 0.61 -1.43 -13.55
N GLY A 308 1.26 -2.52 -13.95
CA GLY A 308 0.66 -3.64 -14.67
C GLY A 308 1.66 -4.26 -15.64
N LEU A 309 1.20 -4.62 -16.84
CA LEU A 309 2.02 -5.35 -17.80
C LEU A 309 3.17 -4.50 -18.38
N LEU A 310 4.36 -5.09 -18.46
CA LEU A 310 5.59 -4.46 -18.96
C LEU A 310 5.50 -4.08 -20.44
N ASP A 311 5.05 -5.01 -21.28
CA ASP A 311 4.88 -4.81 -22.72
C ASP A 311 3.99 -3.60 -23.03
N GLN A 312 2.93 -3.41 -22.24
CA GLN A 312 2.05 -2.25 -22.37
C GLN A 312 2.76 -0.94 -22.01
N SER A 313 3.63 -0.95 -20.99
CA SER A 313 4.43 0.24 -20.64
C SER A 313 5.42 0.62 -21.75
N VAL A 314 6.00 -0.39 -22.41
CA VAL A 314 6.89 -0.20 -23.57
C VAL A 314 6.12 0.37 -24.75
N ALA A 315 5.03 -0.27 -25.14
CA ALA A 315 4.18 0.18 -26.25
C ALA A 315 3.65 1.60 -26.04
N ILE A 316 3.19 1.93 -24.83
CA ILE A 316 2.70 3.28 -24.49
C ILE A 316 3.82 4.32 -24.58
N SER A 317 5.03 3.99 -24.14
CA SER A 317 6.19 4.88 -24.27
C SER A 317 6.56 5.14 -25.73
N ASP A 318 6.35 4.15 -26.60
CA ASP A 318 6.66 4.20 -28.03
C ASP A 318 5.83 5.25 -28.79
N HIS A 319 4.61 5.58 -28.34
CA HIS A 319 3.81 6.66 -28.94
C HIS A 319 4.46 8.05 -28.81
N PHE A 320 5.42 8.20 -27.90
CA PHE A 320 6.01 9.48 -27.52
C PHE A 320 7.52 9.56 -27.78
N LEU A 321 8.19 8.43 -28.05
CA LEU A 321 9.63 8.34 -28.24
C LEU A 321 9.96 7.79 -29.63
N THR A 322 10.87 8.45 -30.33
CA THR A 322 11.33 8.03 -31.67
C THR A 322 12.45 7.00 -31.63
N SER A 323 13.25 7.02 -30.57
CA SER A 323 14.42 6.16 -30.40
C SER A 323 14.91 6.19 -28.96
N GLY A 324 15.79 5.25 -28.62
CA GLY A 324 16.38 5.13 -27.30
C GLY A 324 15.73 4.04 -26.46
N THR A 325 16.42 3.63 -25.40
CA THR A 325 15.97 2.55 -24.54
C THR A 325 14.80 3.01 -23.66
N VAL A 326 13.70 2.28 -23.67
CA VAL A 326 12.57 2.53 -22.77
C VAL A 326 12.87 1.91 -21.41
N VAL A 327 13.29 0.65 -21.40
CA VAL A 327 13.58 -0.09 -20.18
C VAL A 327 14.63 -1.15 -20.43
N SER A 328 15.60 -1.28 -19.52
CA SER A 328 16.52 -2.41 -19.48
C SER A 328 16.19 -3.31 -18.30
N THR A 329 16.13 -4.61 -18.51
CA THR A 329 15.97 -5.61 -17.45
C THR A 329 17.35 -6.10 -17.03
N VAL A 330 17.69 -5.98 -15.74
CA VAL A 330 18.99 -6.35 -15.19
C VAL A 330 18.88 -7.41 -14.09
N ALA A 331 19.83 -8.33 -14.04
CA ALA A 331 19.98 -9.24 -12.90
C ALA A 331 20.59 -8.52 -11.69
N ALA A 332 20.53 -9.12 -10.50
CA ALA A 332 21.06 -8.60 -9.21
C ALA A 332 22.57 -8.29 -9.15
N ARG A 333 23.30 -8.29 -10.28
CA ARG A 333 24.70 -7.85 -10.37
C ARG A 333 24.91 -6.84 -11.51
N GLY A 334 23.84 -6.17 -11.93
CA GLY A 334 23.86 -5.20 -13.04
C GLY A 334 24.08 -5.81 -14.42
N LYS A 335 24.04 -7.14 -14.57
CA LYS A 335 24.10 -7.78 -15.89
C LYS A 335 22.78 -7.52 -16.60
N VAL A 336 22.82 -6.78 -17.69
CA VAL A 336 21.69 -6.61 -18.61
C VAL A 336 21.27 -7.98 -19.16
N LEU A 337 20.00 -8.31 -18.93
CA LEU A 337 19.35 -9.51 -19.42
C LEU A 337 18.62 -9.24 -20.73
N ASP A 338 17.97 -8.08 -20.81
CA ASP A 338 17.15 -7.66 -21.95
C ASP A 338 17.04 -6.14 -22.02
N GLU A 339 16.80 -5.59 -23.22
CA GLU A 339 16.59 -4.16 -23.44
C GLU A 339 15.48 -3.92 -24.45
N GLU A 340 14.45 -3.19 -24.03
CA GLU A 340 13.34 -2.78 -24.87
C GLU A 340 13.57 -1.34 -25.33
N ASN A 341 13.61 -1.13 -26.64
CA ASN A 341 13.90 0.15 -27.27
C ASN A 341 12.68 0.71 -27.98
N ALA A 342 12.55 2.04 -27.97
CA ALA A 342 11.56 2.73 -28.77
C ALA A 342 11.86 2.52 -30.27
N SER A 343 10.80 2.32 -31.03
CA SER A 343 10.81 2.10 -32.46
C SER A 343 10.33 3.36 -33.19
N ALA A 344 11.05 3.77 -34.23
CA ALA A 344 10.66 4.94 -35.01
C ALA A 344 9.43 4.62 -35.86
N ASP A 345 8.25 5.00 -35.38
CA ASP A 345 7.03 5.04 -36.18
C ASP A 345 6.79 6.45 -36.77
N HIS A 346 6.01 6.55 -37.85
CA HIS A 346 5.74 7.84 -38.53
C HIS A 346 4.56 8.61 -37.90
N ASN A 347 4.09 8.18 -36.73
CA ASN A 347 2.90 8.68 -36.03
C ASN A 347 3.22 9.20 -34.63
N GLU A 348 4.48 9.52 -34.33
CA GLU A 348 4.93 10.04 -33.06
C GLU A 348 4.11 11.28 -32.61
N PHE A 349 3.71 11.29 -31.34
CA PHE A 349 3.09 12.46 -30.74
C PHE A 349 4.15 13.50 -30.43
N GLN A 350 4.11 14.66 -31.11
CA GLN A 350 5.15 15.69 -31.06
C GLN A 350 4.77 16.96 -30.28
N LEU A 351 3.56 17.03 -29.72
CA LEU A 351 3.11 18.19 -28.96
C LEU A 351 3.70 18.18 -27.53
N PRO A 352 3.67 19.33 -26.82
CA PRO A 352 4.00 19.40 -25.40
C PRO A 352 3.35 18.28 -24.58
N LEU A 353 4.15 17.59 -23.77
CA LEU A 353 3.73 16.45 -22.96
C LEU A 353 4.09 16.67 -21.49
N ILE A 354 3.09 16.54 -20.63
CA ILE A 354 3.25 16.57 -19.18
C ILE A 354 2.73 15.26 -18.60
N VAL A 355 3.52 14.62 -17.75
CA VAL A 355 3.12 13.39 -17.06
C VAL A 355 2.87 13.71 -15.59
N LEU A 356 1.68 13.36 -15.09
CA LEU A 356 1.33 13.50 -13.68
C LEU A 356 1.61 12.20 -12.95
N VAL A 357 2.31 12.28 -11.82
CA VAL A 357 2.69 11.12 -10.99
C VAL A 357 2.47 11.40 -9.50
N ASN A 358 2.36 10.35 -8.70
CA ASN A 358 2.37 10.46 -7.24
C ASN A 358 2.91 9.18 -6.58
N GLU A 359 2.85 9.09 -5.25
CA GLU A 359 3.29 7.93 -4.47
C GLU A 359 2.55 6.63 -4.83
N GLY A 360 1.36 6.71 -5.42
CA GLY A 360 0.62 5.57 -5.94
C GLY A 360 1.01 5.16 -7.37
N SER A 361 1.88 5.92 -8.04
CA SER A 361 2.47 5.55 -9.33
C SER A 361 3.61 4.54 -9.08
N ALA A 362 3.49 3.33 -9.63
CA ALA A 362 4.49 2.27 -9.43
C ALA A 362 4.77 1.45 -10.69
N SER A 363 5.92 0.77 -10.74
CA SER A 363 6.27 -0.26 -11.74
C SER A 363 6.13 0.25 -13.18
N ALA A 364 5.20 -0.29 -14.00
CA ALA A 364 4.95 0.16 -15.37
C ALA A 364 4.75 1.68 -15.50
N SER A 365 4.10 2.33 -14.51
CA SER A 365 3.96 3.79 -14.47
C SER A 365 5.31 4.51 -14.37
N GLU A 366 6.24 3.94 -13.59
CA GLU A 366 7.60 4.45 -13.37
C GLU A 366 8.51 4.20 -14.57
N ILE A 367 8.27 3.12 -15.32
CA ILE A 367 8.93 2.87 -16.60
C ILE A 367 8.54 3.96 -17.61
N VAL A 368 7.24 4.23 -17.78
CA VAL A 368 6.77 5.26 -18.71
C VAL A 368 7.28 6.65 -18.30
N SER A 369 7.06 7.05 -17.04
CA SER A 369 7.48 8.39 -16.59
C SER A 369 9.00 8.54 -16.60
N GLY A 370 9.74 7.52 -16.15
CA GLY A 370 11.20 7.52 -16.12
C GLY A 370 11.84 7.52 -17.51
N ALA A 371 11.30 6.75 -18.46
CA ALA A 371 11.78 6.75 -19.85
C ALA A 371 11.53 8.11 -20.53
N LEU A 372 10.33 8.65 -20.41
CA LEU A 372 9.98 9.95 -20.99
C LEU A 372 10.79 11.09 -20.38
N GLN A 373 11.06 11.04 -19.07
CA GLN A 373 11.91 12.02 -18.40
C GLN A 373 13.37 11.87 -18.85
N HIS A 374 13.90 10.64 -18.88
CA HIS A 374 15.30 10.38 -19.25
C HIS A 374 15.64 10.90 -20.65
N HIS A 375 14.73 10.71 -21.60
CA HIS A 375 14.88 11.20 -22.97
C HIS A 375 14.51 12.68 -23.15
N GLY A 376 14.16 13.38 -22.05
CA GLY A 376 13.78 14.80 -22.08
C GLY A 376 12.51 15.07 -22.90
N ARG A 377 11.64 14.07 -23.05
CA ARG A 377 10.43 14.13 -23.86
C ARG A 377 9.26 14.75 -23.10
N ALA A 378 9.13 14.48 -21.81
CA ALA A 378 8.03 14.99 -20.99
C ALA A 378 8.53 15.69 -19.75
N VAL A 379 7.75 16.67 -19.27
CA VAL A 379 7.92 17.23 -17.92
C VAL A 379 7.10 16.40 -16.94
N ILE A 380 7.74 15.90 -15.88
CA ILE A 380 7.11 15.12 -14.83
C ILE A 380 6.68 16.06 -13.69
N VAL A 381 5.41 16.00 -13.29
CA VAL A 381 4.80 16.88 -12.28
C VAL A 381 4.05 16.04 -11.23
N GLY A 382 4.22 16.34 -9.94
CA GLY A 382 3.49 15.68 -8.87
C GLY A 382 4.37 15.36 -7.67
N SER A 383 4.16 14.22 -7.02
CA SER A 383 5.04 13.73 -5.94
C SER A 383 5.91 12.58 -6.43
N ARG A 384 6.99 12.29 -5.69
CA ARG A 384 7.86 11.13 -5.94
C ARG A 384 7.06 9.83 -6.03
N THR A 385 7.39 8.99 -7.01
CA THR A 385 6.73 7.70 -7.22
C THR A 385 7.18 6.64 -6.22
N PHE A 386 6.49 5.50 -6.21
CA PHE A 386 6.62 4.47 -5.17
C PHE A 386 8.02 3.85 -5.04
N GLY A 387 8.75 3.68 -6.15
CA GLY A 387 10.09 3.09 -6.17
C GLY A 387 10.14 1.59 -6.37
N LYS A 388 9.18 1.02 -7.11
CA LYS A 388 9.16 -0.41 -7.44
C LYS A 388 9.85 -0.66 -8.77
N GLY A 389 11.13 -0.99 -8.69
CA GLY A 389 11.99 -1.35 -9.81
C GLY A 389 12.15 -2.84 -10.04
N SER A 390 11.28 -3.69 -9.50
CA SER A 390 11.40 -5.14 -9.59
C SER A 390 10.51 -5.75 -10.69
N VAL A 391 11.05 -6.75 -11.40
CA VAL A 391 10.35 -7.51 -12.46
C VAL A 391 9.76 -8.77 -11.86
N GLN A 392 8.44 -8.91 -11.91
CA GLN A 392 7.78 -10.17 -11.56
C GLN A 392 7.37 -10.94 -12.80
N THR A 393 7.59 -12.25 -12.78
CA THR A 393 7.05 -13.20 -13.76
C THR A 393 6.11 -14.17 -13.08
N ILE A 394 5.06 -14.55 -13.79
CA ILE A 394 4.10 -15.56 -13.36
C ILE A 394 4.55 -16.92 -13.90
N PHE A 395 4.82 -17.85 -13.00
CA PHE A 395 5.11 -19.24 -13.31
C PHE A 395 3.87 -20.07 -12.98
N GLU A 396 3.14 -20.50 -14.01
CA GLU A 396 2.00 -21.41 -13.84
C GLU A 396 2.49 -22.73 -13.25
N LEU A 397 1.94 -23.09 -12.08
CA LEU A 397 2.30 -24.32 -11.40
C LEU A 397 1.38 -25.45 -11.85
N ASP A 398 0.13 -25.15 -12.14
CA ASP A 398 -0.86 -25.99 -12.82
C ASP A 398 -1.94 -25.10 -13.48
N ASP A 399 -3.09 -25.67 -13.85
CA ASP A 399 -4.19 -24.93 -14.49
C ASP A 399 -4.85 -23.88 -13.57
N GLN A 400 -4.65 -23.98 -12.26
CA GLN A 400 -5.38 -23.19 -11.27
C GLN A 400 -4.47 -22.36 -10.36
N ALA A 401 -3.20 -22.72 -10.12
CA ALA A 401 -2.30 -21.98 -9.24
C ALA A 401 -1.05 -21.48 -9.98
N ALA A 402 -0.46 -20.39 -9.47
CA ALA A 402 0.76 -19.84 -10.02
C ALA A 402 1.68 -19.28 -8.95
N LEU A 403 2.97 -19.19 -9.28
CA LEU A 403 3.97 -18.49 -8.49
C LEU A 403 4.29 -17.16 -9.17
N LYS A 404 4.05 -16.05 -8.48
CA LYS A 404 4.55 -14.74 -8.90
C LYS A 404 5.91 -14.55 -8.26
N LEU A 405 6.96 -14.41 -9.06
CA LEU A 405 8.34 -14.39 -8.58
C LEU A 405 9.11 -13.21 -9.13
N THR A 406 9.87 -12.52 -8.28
CA THR A 406 10.80 -11.49 -8.72
C THR A 406 12.02 -12.12 -9.39
N ILE A 407 12.24 -11.81 -10.67
CA ILE A 407 13.31 -12.42 -11.48
C ILE A 407 14.42 -11.46 -11.90
N ALA A 408 14.15 -10.16 -11.86
CA ALA A 408 15.08 -9.12 -12.30
C ALA A 408 14.68 -7.74 -11.73
N GLN A 409 15.46 -6.72 -12.05
CA GLN A 409 15.15 -5.31 -11.79
C GLN A 409 15.09 -4.53 -13.11
N TYR A 410 14.41 -3.39 -13.14
CA TYR A 410 14.32 -2.49 -14.28
C TYR A 410 15.23 -1.26 -14.11
N LEU A 411 15.83 -0.84 -15.22
CA LEU A 411 16.42 0.49 -15.39
C LEU A 411 15.54 1.29 -16.34
N ALA A 412 14.90 2.35 -15.85
CA ALA A 412 14.11 3.26 -16.67
C ALA A 412 15.03 4.07 -17.60
N GLY A 413 14.66 4.16 -18.88
CA GLY A 413 15.50 4.79 -19.90
C GLY A 413 16.81 4.05 -20.19
N GLY A 414 17.00 2.84 -19.65
CA GLY A 414 18.25 2.05 -19.75
C GLY A 414 19.40 2.53 -18.86
N ALA A 415 19.18 3.53 -18.00
CA ALA A 415 20.25 4.11 -17.19
C ALA A 415 19.88 4.33 -15.72
N LYS A 416 18.61 4.65 -15.41
CA LYS A 416 18.19 5.04 -14.05
C LYS A 416 17.56 3.86 -13.31
N SER A 417 18.19 3.46 -12.20
CA SER A 417 17.55 2.52 -11.26
C SER A 417 16.41 3.22 -10.54
N ILE A 418 15.21 2.64 -10.62
CA ILE A 418 14.02 3.11 -9.91
C ILE A 418 13.77 2.32 -8.62
N GLN A 419 14.46 1.19 -8.39
CA GLN A 419 14.29 0.38 -7.18
C GLN A 419 14.70 1.18 -5.94
N LEU A 420 13.80 1.30 -4.95
CA LEU A 420 13.93 2.11 -3.73
C LEU A 420 14.11 3.62 -3.96
N HIS A 421 14.02 4.07 -5.21
CA HIS A 421 14.25 5.45 -5.61
C HIS A 421 13.02 6.11 -6.22
N GLY A 422 12.27 5.37 -7.03
CA GLY A 422 11.21 5.92 -7.85
C GLY A 422 11.72 6.93 -8.87
N VAL A 423 10.78 7.61 -9.50
CA VAL A 423 10.98 8.72 -10.41
C VAL A 423 10.72 10.01 -9.64
N THR A 424 11.77 10.80 -9.46
CA THR A 424 11.66 12.15 -8.90
C THR A 424 11.04 13.08 -9.96
N PRO A 425 9.93 13.77 -9.66
CA PRO A 425 9.32 14.71 -10.61
C PRO A 425 10.24 15.90 -10.90
N ASP A 426 10.11 16.50 -12.09
CA ASP A 426 10.84 17.74 -12.43
C ASP A 426 10.27 18.93 -11.65
N ILE A 427 8.95 18.94 -11.44
CA ILE A 427 8.23 19.89 -10.59
C ILE A 427 7.51 19.11 -9.50
N GLU A 428 8.06 19.16 -8.29
CA GLU A 428 7.49 18.49 -7.14
C GLU A 428 6.38 19.32 -6.50
N LEU A 429 5.24 18.69 -6.25
CA LEU A 429 4.07 19.26 -5.59
C LEU A 429 3.95 18.68 -4.19
N LEU A 430 4.12 19.53 -3.19
CA LEU A 430 4.12 19.14 -1.78
C LEU A 430 2.81 19.60 -1.13
N PRO A 431 1.89 18.68 -0.79
CA PRO A 431 0.64 19.03 -0.14
C PRO A 431 0.92 19.58 1.26
N VAL A 432 0.28 20.69 1.62
CA VAL A 432 0.29 21.24 2.97
C VAL A 432 -1.12 21.26 3.54
N THR A 433 -1.25 20.95 4.83
CA THR A 433 -2.51 21.00 5.57
C THR A 433 -2.40 21.93 6.76
N VAL A 434 -3.46 22.71 6.97
CA VAL A 434 -3.57 23.64 8.10
C VAL A 434 -4.85 23.31 8.86
N ASP A 435 -4.68 22.69 10.03
CA ASP A 435 -5.73 22.44 11.02
C ASP A 435 -5.19 22.78 12.41
N ALA A 436 -6.08 23.23 13.31
CA ALA A 436 -5.69 23.58 14.68
C ALA A 436 -5.16 22.38 15.49
N LYS A 437 -5.46 21.15 15.08
CA LYS A 437 -5.03 19.91 15.73
C LYS A 437 -3.88 19.21 15.00
N GLU A 438 -3.80 19.34 13.68
CA GLU A 438 -2.78 18.69 12.85
C GLU A 438 -2.31 19.66 11.75
N MET A 439 -1.07 20.11 11.86
CA MET A 439 -0.40 20.91 10.84
C MET A 439 0.60 20.05 10.09
N ASP A 440 0.66 20.25 8.79
CA ASP A 440 1.64 19.62 7.91
C ASP A 440 2.04 20.64 6.83
N ILE A 441 3.11 21.39 7.07
CA ILE A 441 3.60 22.49 6.22
C ILE A 441 5.00 22.19 5.67
N VAL A 442 5.76 21.37 6.38
CA VAL A 442 7.17 21.10 6.14
C VAL A 442 7.42 19.65 5.78
N LYS A 443 6.48 18.76 6.07
CA LYS A 443 6.73 17.34 5.99
C LYS A 443 6.75 16.82 4.57
N ASP A 444 7.78 16.03 4.31
CA ASP A 444 7.91 15.16 3.16
C ASP A 444 7.61 13.72 3.62
N ARG A 445 6.34 13.41 3.92
CA ARG A 445 5.93 12.01 4.21
C ARG A 445 5.66 11.29 2.89
N PHE A 446 6.60 10.45 2.49
CA PHE A 446 6.42 9.55 1.35
C PHE A 446 6.20 8.12 1.86
N ILE A 447 5.14 7.47 1.38
CA ILE A 447 5.02 6.01 1.46
C ILE A 447 5.78 5.49 0.24
N ASP A 448 6.90 4.81 0.46
CA ASP A 448 7.74 4.27 -0.60
C ASP A 448 8.14 2.81 -0.31
N GLU A 449 8.79 2.18 -1.29
CA GLU A 449 9.28 0.80 -1.23
C GLU A 449 10.21 0.52 -0.02
N THR A 450 10.89 1.53 0.53
CA THR A 450 11.83 1.35 1.66
C THR A 450 11.12 1.01 2.97
N LEU A 451 9.81 1.25 3.05
CA LEU A 451 8.98 0.93 4.20
C LEU A 451 8.47 -0.51 4.20
N LEU A 452 8.70 -1.28 3.13
CA LEU A 452 8.31 -2.69 3.06
C LEU A 452 9.34 -3.57 3.79
N ASP A 453 8.84 -4.46 4.65
CA ASP A 453 9.67 -5.52 5.22
C ASP A 453 10.27 -6.38 4.09
N GLU A 454 11.51 -6.84 4.28
CA GLU A 454 12.22 -7.67 3.31
C GLU A 454 12.42 -7.04 1.90
N HIS A 455 12.39 -5.71 1.78
CA HIS A 455 12.67 -5.01 0.53
C HIS A 455 14.02 -5.44 -0.11
N LEU A 456 14.10 -5.38 -1.45
CA LEU A 456 15.32 -5.73 -2.19
C LEU A 456 16.47 -4.77 -1.89
N GLU A 457 17.71 -5.17 -2.17
CA GLU A 457 18.88 -4.32 -1.95
C GLU A 457 18.89 -3.06 -2.84
N ARG A 458 19.56 -2.01 -2.36
CA ARG A 458 19.68 -0.72 -3.06
C ARG A 458 20.81 -0.75 -4.06
N ASP A 459 20.48 -0.74 -5.35
CA ASP A 459 21.45 -0.58 -6.43
C ASP A 459 21.40 0.85 -7.02
N GLY A 460 22.55 1.53 -7.02
CA GLY A 460 22.74 2.86 -7.61
C GLY A 460 22.69 4.03 -6.64
N ARG A 461 23.05 5.23 -7.13
CA ARG A 461 22.88 6.50 -6.41
C ARG A 461 21.53 7.13 -6.82
N PRO A 462 20.75 7.69 -5.88
CA PRO A 462 19.62 8.55 -6.24
C PRO A 462 20.15 9.70 -7.08
N ASP A 463 19.51 9.99 -8.21
CA ASP A 463 19.77 11.24 -8.93
C ASP A 463 18.79 12.33 -8.47
N GLU A 464 19.36 13.54 -8.54
CA GLU A 464 19.03 14.87 -8.04
C GLU A 464 17.59 15.26 -7.61
N ASN A 465 17.58 16.22 -6.68
CA ASN A 465 16.40 16.97 -6.21
C ASN A 465 15.56 17.48 -7.39
N ALA A 466 14.23 17.50 -7.22
CA ALA A 466 13.35 18.12 -8.18
C ALA A 466 13.79 19.57 -8.50
N ARG A 467 13.68 19.97 -9.76
CA ARG A 467 14.14 21.29 -10.22
C ARG A 467 13.34 22.43 -9.57
N TYR A 468 12.07 22.17 -9.30
CA TYR A 468 11.17 23.08 -8.61
C TYR A 468 10.39 22.35 -7.54
N HIS A 469 10.10 23.02 -6.42
CA HIS A 469 9.22 22.51 -5.36
C HIS A 469 8.10 23.52 -5.13
N VAL A 470 6.86 23.07 -5.21
CA VAL A 470 5.67 23.90 -5.03
C VAL A 470 4.84 23.33 -3.90
N LYS A 471 4.83 24.03 -2.76
CA LYS A 471 3.93 23.73 -1.66
C LYS A 471 2.53 24.22 -2.01
N PHE A 472 1.51 23.42 -1.72
CA PHE A 472 0.12 23.80 -2.02
C PHE A 472 -0.85 23.37 -0.94
N LEU A 473 -1.80 24.25 -0.62
CA LEU A 473 -2.75 24.01 0.46
C LEU A 473 -3.82 22.99 0.01
N VAL A 474 -3.97 21.91 0.76
CA VAL A 474 -5.05 20.95 0.59
C VAL A 474 -6.21 21.35 1.50
N PRO A 475 -7.37 21.76 0.96
CA PRO A 475 -8.53 22.05 1.79
C PRO A 475 -9.08 20.75 2.39
N LYS A 476 -9.27 20.72 3.71
CA LYS A 476 -9.89 19.59 4.40
C LYS A 476 -11.34 19.44 3.92
N LYS A 477 -11.63 18.41 3.12
CA LYS A 477 -13.02 17.98 2.87
C LYS A 477 -13.50 17.28 4.14
N GLU A 478 -14.60 17.73 4.74
CA GLU A 478 -15.27 16.99 5.82
C GLU A 478 -15.63 15.60 5.28
N LYS A 479 -14.92 14.56 5.73
CA LYS A 479 -15.31 13.18 5.44
C LYS A 479 -16.64 12.92 6.13
N ASN A 480 -17.71 12.78 5.36
CA ASN A 480 -18.98 12.29 5.89
C ASN A 480 -18.86 10.77 6.07
N PRO A 481 -19.07 10.19 7.27
CA PRO A 481 -18.88 8.75 7.51
C PRO A 481 -19.79 7.83 6.68
N GLU A 482 -20.84 8.39 6.07
CA GLU A 482 -21.76 7.68 5.17
C GLU A 482 -21.32 7.69 3.69
N ASP A 483 -20.23 8.38 3.37
CA ASP A 483 -19.65 8.35 2.03
C ASP A 483 -18.87 7.05 1.84
N ASP A 484 -19.56 6.01 1.40
CA ASP A 484 -18.93 4.83 0.79
C ASP A 484 -18.23 5.26 -0.50
N ASP A 485 -16.94 5.58 -0.41
CA ASP A 485 -16.10 6.06 -1.52
C ASP A 485 -16.13 5.13 -2.74
N SER A 486 -16.41 3.83 -2.54
CA SER A 486 -16.48 2.83 -3.61
C SER A 486 -17.62 3.07 -4.62
N ALA A 487 -18.72 3.71 -4.19
CA ALA A 487 -19.85 4.03 -5.06
C ALA A 487 -19.62 5.32 -5.87
N LYS A 488 -18.84 6.28 -5.33
CA LYS A 488 -18.55 7.56 -5.99
C LYS A 488 -17.53 7.44 -7.13
N GLU A 489 -16.73 6.37 -7.14
CA GLU A 489 -15.67 6.15 -8.11
C GLU A 489 -16.19 5.74 -9.51
N TYR A 490 -17.36 5.12 -9.58
CA TYR A 490 -17.96 4.68 -10.85
C TYR A 490 -18.80 5.75 -11.57
N GLU A 491 -19.18 6.85 -10.89
CA GLU A 491 -20.05 7.89 -11.46
C GLU A 491 -19.36 9.24 -11.72
N LYS A 492 -18.13 9.47 -11.25
CA LYS A 492 -17.51 10.79 -11.40
C LYS A 492 -16.96 11.01 -12.81
N ASN A 493 -17.61 11.91 -13.55
CA ASN A 493 -16.97 12.68 -14.61
C ASN A 493 -15.68 13.31 -14.07
N LEU A 494 -14.64 13.34 -14.91
CA LEU A 494 -13.37 13.99 -14.58
C LEU A 494 -13.62 15.46 -14.19
N ASP A 495 -13.46 15.78 -12.90
CA ASP A 495 -13.58 17.13 -12.35
C ASP A 495 -12.20 17.62 -11.91
N PHE A 496 -11.71 18.64 -12.62
CA PHE A 496 -10.38 19.21 -12.43
C PHE A 496 -10.40 20.53 -11.65
N SER A 497 -11.56 20.96 -11.15
CA SER A 497 -11.76 22.28 -10.56
C SER A 497 -10.84 22.56 -9.35
N ASP A 498 -10.49 21.53 -8.59
CA ASP A 498 -9.62 21.61 -7.40
C ASP A 498 -8.22 20.98 -7.62
N ASP A 499 -7.93 20.46 -8.80
CA ASP A 499 -6.69 19.71 -9.04
C ASP A 499 -5.54 20.65 -9.45
N ILE A 500 -4.63 20.93 -8.50
CA ILE A 500 -3.49 21.81 -8.75
C ILE A 500 -2.53 21.25 -9.80
N ALA A 501 -2.32 19.94 -9.85
CA ALA A 501 -1.40 19.33 -10.79
C ALA A 501 -1.91 19.52 -12.23
N VAL A 502 -3.21 19.29 -12.43
CA VAL A 502 -3.87 19.55 -13.71
C VAL A 502 -3.84 21.05 -14.03
N LYS A 503 -4.14 21.94 -13.08
CA LYS A 503 -4.08 23.42 -13.28
C LYS A 503 -2.69 23.91 -13.67
N LEU A 504 -1.63 23.39 -13.05
CA LEU A 504 -0.26 23.72 -13.40
C LEU A 504 0.09 23.19 -14.78
N ALA A 505 -0.19 21.91 -15.06
CA ALA A 505 0.09 21.30 -16.35
C ALA A 505 -0.59 22.05 -17.51
N LYS A 506 -1.85 22.42 -17.28
CA LYS A 506 -2.63 23.35 -18.09
C LYS A 506 -1.86 24.62 -18.44
N ARG A 507 -1.44 25.40 -17.44
CA ARG A 507 -0.65 26.63 -17.61
C ARG A 507 0.67 26.39 -18.34
N LEU A 508 1.39 25.34 -18.00
CA LEU A 508 2.66 24.98 -18.65
C LEU A 508 2.48 24.71 -20.15
N ILE A 509 1.46 23.96 -20.55
CA ILE A 509 1.16 23.70 -21.96
C ILE A 509 0.74 24.98 -22.69
N THR A 510 -0.06 25.85 -22.04
CA THR A 510 -0.56 27.05 -22.70
C THR A 510 0.46 28.18 -22.79
N GLU A 511 1.30 28.35 -21.76
CA GLU A 511 2.19 29.51 -21.61
C GLU A 511 3.67 29.20 -21.96
N ALA A 512 4.14 27.96 -21.76
CA ALA A 512 5.50 27.53 -22.12
C ALA A 512 5.50 26.64 -23.38
N GLY A 513 4.62 25.63 -23.46
CA GLY A 513 4.23 24.98 -24.71
C GLY A 513 5.35 24.39 -25.60
N GLU A 514 6.45 23.91 -25.03
CA GLU A 514 7.57 23.31 -25.77
C GLU A 514 7.49 21.77 -25.79
N PRO A 515 7.71 21.09 -26.93
CA PRO A 515 7.79 19.62 -26.97
C PRO A 515 8.94 19.02 -26.18
N GLN A 516 10.04 19.75 -26.03
CA GLN A 516 11.24 19.30 -25.32
C GLN A 516 11.19 19.77 -23.86
N ALA A 517 11.33 18.84 -22.92
CA ALA A 517 11.15 19.08 -21.49
C ALA A 517 12.06 20.18 -20.94
N GLU A 518 13.35 20.17 -21.28
CA GLU A 518 14.32 21.17 -20.80
C GLU A 518 13.99 22.61 -21.22
N LYS A 519 13.46 22.78 -22.44
CA LYS A 519 13.02 24.11 -22.92
C LYS A 519 11.77 24.55 -22.18
N MET A 520 10.80 23.64 -21.99
CA MET A 520 9.60 23.92 -21.22
C MET A 520 9.94 24.31 -19.78
N LEU A 521 10.81 23.56 -19.10
CA LEU A 521 11.24 23.83 -17.72
C LEU A 521 11.94 25.19 -17.58
N THR A 522 12.74 25.58 -18.58
CA THR A 522 13.39 26.90 -18.59
C THR A 522 12.36 28.02 -18.69
N GLN A 523 11.30 27.83 -19.48
CA GLN A 523 10.21 28.80 -19.63
C GLN A 523 9.16 28.72 -18.50
N ALA A 524 9.15 27.62 -17.72
CA ALA A 524 8.20 27.39 -16.64
C ALA A 524 8.43 28.31 -15.42
N LYS A 525 9.64 28.84 -15.25
CA LYS A 525 10.02 29.57 -14.03
C LYS A 525 9.02 30.68 -13.63
N PRO A 526 8.60 31.61 -14.50
CA PRO A 526 7.66 32.67 -14.12
C PRO A 526 6.27 32.13 -13.73
N ILE A 527 5.85 31.03 -14.36
CA ILE A 527 4.57 30.36 -14.10
C ILE A 527 4.60 29.74 -12.69
N ILE A 528 5.70 29.05 -12.38
CA ILE A 528 5.94 28.42 -11.07
C ILE A 528 6.06 29.49 -9.98
N ASP A 529 6.86 30.54 -10.17
CA ASP A 529 7.00 31.64 -9.22
C ASP A 529 5.63 32.30 -8.91
N SER A 530 4.80 32.46 -9.95
CA SER A 530 3.43 32.98 -9.81
C SER A 530 2.53 32.02 -9.02
N LEU A 531 2.61 30.71 -9.27
CA LEU A 531 1.82 29.72 -8.55
C LEU A 531 2.23 29.63 -7.08
N MET A 532 3.54 29.60 -6.79
CA MET A 532 4.06 29.60 -5.42
C MET A 532 3.54 30.81 -4.64
N LYS A 533 3.57 32.00 -5.24
CA LYS A 533 3.04 33.22 -4.62
C LYS A 533 1.53 33.13 -4.33
N GLU A 534 0.76 32.51 -5.20
CA GLU A 534 -0.68 32.27 -4.99
C GLU A 534 -0.90 31.31 -3.82
N GLN A 535 -0.18 30.18 -3.79
CA GLN A 535 -0.26 29.18 -2.72
C GLN A 535 0.19 29.74 -1.37
N ASP A 536 1.26 30.53 -1.33
CA ASP A 536 1.73 31.21 -0.12
C ASP A 536 0.66 32.16 0.43
N GLY A 537 -0.08 32.85 -0.45
CA GLY A 537 -1.20 33.69 -0.08
C GLY A 537 -2.34 32.90 0.57
N TRP A 538 -2.69 31.74 0.01
CA TRP A 538 -3.71 30.85 0.59
C TRP A 538 -3.27 30.23 1.90
N LEU A 539 -2.00 29.80 2.01
CA LEU A 539 -1.42 29.28 3.24
C LEU A 539 -1.42 30.34 4.35
N SER A 540 -0.98 31.57 4.04
CA SER A 540 -1.06 32.69 4.99
C SER A 540 -2.49 32.95 5.44
N ALA A 541 -3.46 32.93 4.53
CA ALA A 541 -4.87 33.13 4.87
C ALA A 541 -5.45 31.98 5.72
N ALA A 542 -4.99 30.73 5.52
CA ALA A 542 -5.39 29.59 6.33
C ALA A 542 -4.78 29.64 7.74
N LEU A 543 -3.51 30.03 7.86
CA LEU A 543 -2.81 30.20 9.13
C LEU A 543 -3.37 31.39 9.94
N ASP A 544 -3.72 32.49 9.27
CA ASP A 544 -4.37 33.64 9.91
C ASP A 544 -5.70 33.25 10.58
N LYS A 545 -6.47 32.32 9.98
CA LYS A 545 -7.74 31.82 10.57
C LYS A 545 -7.54 31.09 11.90
N ILE A 546 -6.35 30.52 12.13
CA ILE A 546 -5.99 29.86 13.39
C ILE A 546 -5.07 30.72 14.26
N GLY A 547 -4.91 32.02 13.94
CA GLY A 547 -4.17 32.99 14.73
C GLY A 547 -2.66 33.00 14.50
N VAL A 548 -2.18 32.38 13.42
CA VAL A 548 -0.75 32.30 13.08
C VAL A 548 -0.43 33.27 11.93
N ASP A 549 0.23 34.39 12.26
CA ASP A 549 0.72 35.34 11.25
C ASP A 549 1.92 34.77 10.49
N TRP A 550 1.76 34.41 9.21
CA TRP A 550 2.76 33.75 8.37
C TRP A 550 3.53 34.69 7.42
N LYS A 551 3.72 35.95 7.82
CA LYS A 551 4.44 36.95 7.01
C LYS A 551 5.95 36.74 6.98
N ILE A 552 6.55 37.16 5.87
CA ILE A 552 7.99 37.30 5.72
C ILE A 552 8.40 38.70 6.19
N THR A 553 9.08 38.79 7.34
CA THR A 553 9.63 40.05 7.86
C THR A 553 10.99 40.32 7.20
N PRO A 554 11.34 41.56 6.82
CA PRO A 554 12.67 41.87 6.30
C PRO A 554 13.78 41.45 7.26
N LYS A 555 14.89 40.94 6.71
CA LYS A 555 16.04 40.49 7.50
C LYS A 555 16.66 41.68 8.25
N SER A 556 16.49 41.71 9.58
CA SER A 556 17.14 42.70 10.44
C SER A 556 18.64 42.39 10.59
N ALA A 557 19.45 43.45 10.72
CA ALA A 557 20.86 43.34 11.09
C ALA A 557 21.06 42.84 12.53
N GLU A 558 20.05 43.01 13.39
CA GLU A 558 20.07 42.49 14.75
C GLU A 558 19.58 41.03 14.80
N SER A 559 20.24 40.23 15.65
CA SER A 559 19.92 38.80 15.77
C SER A 559 18.67 38.56 16.64
N PRO A 560 17.75 37.68 16.21
CA PRO A 560 16.68 37.18 17.06
C PRO A 560 17.26 36.17 18.05
N LEU A 561 16.60 35.97 19.19
CA LEU A 561 17.00 34.97 20.18
C LEU A 561 15.76 34.38 20.83
N LEU A 562 15.63 33.06 20.77
CA LEU A 562 14.43 32.37 21.23
C LEU A 562 14.63 31.79 22.62
N ARG A 563 13.65 31.99 23.50
CA ARG A 563 13.49 31.24 24.74
C ARG A 563 12.19 30.46 24.66
N ILE A 564 12.27 29.14 24.82
CA ILE A 564 11.12 28.25 24.69
C ILE A 564 10.77 27.68 26.06
N GLY A 565 9.48 27.68 26.37
CA GLY A 565 8.89 26.90 27.46
C GLY A 565 8.11 25.71 26.89
N PHE A 566 8.07 24.63 27.65
CA PHE A 566 7.37 23.39 27.34
C PHE A 566 6.42 23.06 28.50
N ASP A 567 5.16 22.74 28.19
CA ASP A 567 4.17 22.28 29.16
C ASP A 567 3.30 21.18 28.55
N LEU A 568 3.08 20.10 29.31
CA LEU A 568 2.22 18.99 28.92
C LEU A 568 0.90 19.09 29.69
N LYS A 569 -0.22 19.18 28.95
CA LYS A 569 -1.57 19.24 29.50
C LYS A 569 -2.39 18.03 29.08
N VAL A 570 -2.74 17.19 30.04
CA VAL A 570 -3.62 16.04 29.82
C VAL A 570 -5.08 16.47 29.97
N LYS A 571 -5.94 16.06 29.03
CA LYS A 571 -7.33 16.53 28.98
C LYS A 571 -8.10 16.10 30.23
N GLY A 572 -8.61 17.09 30.98
CA GLY A 572 -9.41 16.86 32.19
C GLY A 572 -8.59 16.53 33.45
N GLU A 573 -7.26 16.53 33.35
CA GLU A 573 -6.36 16.08 34.41
C GLU A 573 -5.34 17.16 34.79
N LYS A 574 -4.85 17.11 36.05
CA LYS A 574 -3.82 18.05 36.56
C LYS A 574 -2.39 17.48 36.51
N ARG A 575 -2.19 16.34 35.84
CA ARG A 575 -0.91 15.63 35.77
C ARG A 575 -0.13 16.03 34.51
N HIS A 576 1.19 15.87 34.60
CA HIS A 576 2.15 16.18 33.53
C HIS A 576 2.84 14.91 32.98
N PHE A 577 2.13 13.77 33.01
CA PHE A 577 2.56 12.49 32.43
C PHE A 577 1.39 11.83 31.73
N LEU A 578 1.67 11.06 30.67
CA LEU A 578 0.66 10.35 29.87
C LEU A 578 0.36 8.96 30.45
N HIS A 579 -0.89 8.52 30.32
CA HIS A 579 -1.34 7.14 30.45
C HIS A 579 -1.72 6.58 29.07
N ALA A 580 -1.82 5.25 28.97
CA ALA A 580 -2.33 4.60 27.78
C ALA A 580 -3.72 5.13 27.40
N GLY A 581 -3.92 5.46 26.12
CA GLY A 581 -5.19 6.00 25.60
C GLY A 581 -5.45 7.48 25.89
N ASP A 582 -4.61 8.18 26.66
CA ASP A 582 -4.81 9.59 26.98
C ASP A 582 -4.87 10.47 25.73
N GLU A 583 -5.82 11.41 25.72
CA GLU A 583 -5.74 12.60 24.86
C GLU A 583 -5.04 13.73 25.61
N ALA A 584 -3.95 14.22 25.05
CA ALA A 584 -3.16 15.29 25.64
C ALA A 584 -2.79 16.36 24.62
N THR A 585 -2.39 17.50 25.16
CA THR A 585 -2.01 18.69 24.41
C THR A 585 -0.65 19.14 24.93
N ILE A 586 0.32 19.25 24.02
CA ILE A 586 1.64 19.78 24.32
C ILE A 586 1.66 21.25 23.91
N GLU A 587 1.89 22.14 24.87
CA GLU A 587 2.02 23.57 24.63
C GLU A 587 3.49 23.99 24.64
N PHE A 588 3.90 24.66 23.56
CA PHE A 588 5.22 25.26 23.45
C PHE A 588 5.08 26.77 23.43
N THR A 589 5.68 27.44 24.41
CA THR A 589 5.69 28.91 24.50
C THR A 589 7.01 29.45 23.97
N ALA A 590 6.99 30.06 22.80
CA ALA A 590 8.12 30.72 22.16
C ALA A 590 8.16 32.21 22.52
N LYS A 591 9.19 32.67 23.23
CA LYS A 591 9.43 34.09 23.52
C LYS A 591 10.69 34.59 22.82
N ASN A 592 10.56 35.62 22.00
CA ASN A 592 11.73 36.27 21.39
C ASN A 592 12.33 37.27 22.39
N ILE A 593 13.48 36.93 22.95
CA ILE A 593 14.27 37.76 23.86
C ILE A 593 15.39 38.52 23.16
N GLY A 594 15.55 38.31 21.85
CA GLY A 594 16.49 39.03 21.00
C GLY A 594 15.98 40.40 20.56
N LYS A 595 16.76 41.05 19.71
CA LYS A 595 16.43 42.36 19.14
C LYS A 595 15.98 42.30 17.67
N GLY A 596 16.32 41.22 16.96
CA GLY A 596 15.76 40.91 15.65
C GLY A 596 14.41 40.18 15.73
N ALA A 597 13.61 40.25 14.67
CA ALA A 597 12.40 39.42 14.51
C ALA A 597 12.75 38.06 13.89
N PHE A 598 11.98 37.02 14.23
CA PHE A 598 11.92 35.77 13.47
C PHE A 598 10.82 35.84 12.42
N SER A 599 11.08 35.32 11.23
CA SER A 599 10.17 35.29 10.08
C SER A 599 9.79 33.85 9.76
N GLN A 600 8.49 33.52 9.81
CA GLN A 600 8.00 32.14 9.58
C GLN A 600 8.72 31.09 10.47
N LEU A 601 8.75 31.33 11.78
CA LEU A 601 9.34 30.40 12.74
C LEU A 601 8.45 29.16 12.89
N LEU A 602 9.06 27.98 12.77
CA LEU A 602 8.41 26.69 12.92
C LEU A 602 9.34 25.70 13.62
N GLY A 603 8.78 24.84 14.48
CA GLY A 603 9.48 23.73 15.11
C GLY A 603 8.91 22.38 14.66
N VAL A 604 9.74 21.33 14.62
CA VAL A 604 9.33 19.95 14.31
C VAL A 604 9.83 19.03 15.42
N ILE A 605 8.93 18.23 16.00
CA ILE A 605 9.26 17.24 17.02
C ILE A 605 9.91 16.01 16.37
N GLN A 606 11.09 15.64 16.84
CA GLN A 606 11.85 14.45 16.44
C GLN A 606 11.91 13.48 17.62
N THR A 607 11.46 12.24 17.40
CA THR A 607 11.43 11.15 18.40
C THR A 607 11.12 9.82 17.71
N ASP A 608 11.52 8.71 18.33
CA ASP A 608 11.20 7.35 17.86
C ASP A 608 9.73 6.96 18.16
N ALA A 609 9.05 7.74 19.01
CA ALA A 609 7.64 7.52 19.34
C ALA A 609 6.74 8.00 18.18
N GLY A 610 6.27 7.09 17.34
CA GLY A 610 5.50 7.41 16.12
C GLY A 610 4.24 8.27 16.33
N PHE A 611 3.59 8.21 17.49
CA PHE A 611 2.42 9.06 17.81
C PHE A 611 2.77 10.52 18.12
N LEU A 612 4.06 10.82 18.34
CA LEU A 612 4.62 12.16 18.62
C LEU A 612 5.50 12.67 17.48
N ALA A 613 6.09 11.77 16.71
CA ALA A 613 7.03 12.07 15.65
C ALA A 613 6.43 13.03 14.61
N ASP A 614 7.26 14.01 14.23
CA ASP A 614 7.02 14.98 13.18
C ASP A 614 5.80 15.89 13.37
N LYS A 615 5.34 16.10 14.60
CA LYS A 615 4.33 17.11 14.89
C LYS A 615 4.94 18.50 14.71
N GLU A 616 4.28 19.35 13.93
CA GLU A 616 4.74 20.70 13.64
C GLU A 616 4.20 21.74 14.63
N LEU A 617 5.07 22.67 15.01
CA LEU A 617 4.83 23.75 15.96
C LEU A 617 5.01 25.09 15.25
N VAL A 618 3.92 25.63 14.75
CA VAL A 618 3.95 26.78 13.84
C VAL A 618 3.77 28.08 14.63
N PHE A 619 4.81 28.90 14.71
CA PHE A 619 4.79 30.18 15.42
C PHE A 619 4.60 31.37 14.47
N GLY A 620 5.10 31.27 13.23
CA GLY A 620 5.02 32.35 12.24
C GLY A 620 5.95 33.52 12.58
N GLU A 621 5.52 34.76 12.34
CA GLU A 621 6.29 35.96 12.71
C GLU A 621 6.41 36.08 14.24
N LEU A 622 7.61 36.34 14.75
CA LEU A 622 7.82 36.59 16.16
C LEU A 622 8.71 37.82 16.38
N LEU A 623 8.05 38.96 16.63
CA LEU A 623 8.69 40.25 16.88
C LEU A 623 9.50 40.26 18.20
N PRO A 624 10.47 41.17 18.33
CA PRO A 624 11.24 41.33 19.58
C PRO A 624 10.32 41.53 20.78
N LYS A 625 10.62 40.83 21.89
CA LYS A 625 9.86 40.81 23.16
C LYS A 625 8.48 40.16 23.08
N ALA A 626 8.00 39.74 21.91
CA ALA A 626 6.74 39.03 21.78
C ALA A 626 6.85 37.57 22.25
N SER A 627 5.71 37.00 22.62
CA SER A 627 5.55 35.58 22.93
C SER A 627 4.43 35.00 22.08
N LYS A 628 4.59 33.76 21.62
CA LYS A 628 3.55 32.97 20.94
C LYS A 628 3.49 31.57 21.53
N ILE A 629 2.34 30.94 21.42
CA ILE A 629 2.10 29.56 21.85
C ILE A 629 1.78 28.74 20.61
N ALA A 630 2.46 27.61 20.45
CA ALA A 630 2.10 26.57 19.49
C ALA A 630 1.66 25.33 20.27
N VAL A 631 0.76 24.57 19.66
CA VAL A 631 0.07 23.46 20.33
C VAL A 631 0.13 22.22 19.45
N ALA A 632 0.49 21.07 20.03
CA ALA A 632 0.40 19.78 19.38
C ALA A 632 -0.57 18.87 20.16
N THR A 633 -1.62 18.38 19.50
CA THR A 633 -2.54 17.40 20.09
C THR A 633 -2.05 15.98 19.81
N ILE A 634 -2.09 15.14 20.84
CA ILE A 634 -1.58 13.77 20.80
C ILE A 634 -2.59 12.82 21.43
N LYS A 635 -2.61 11.57 20.95
CA LYS A 635 -3.30 10.47 21.61
C LYS A 635 -2.28 9.37 21.90
N ALA A 636 -2.10 9.03 23.17
CA ALA A 636 -1.21 7.95 23.56
C ALA A 636 -1.78 6.60 23.09
N PRO A 637 -0.96 5.70 22.51
CA PRO A 637 -1.42 4.36 22.15
C PRO A 637 -1.97 3.60 23.36
N GLU A 638 -2.95 2.74 23.13
CA GLU A 638 -3.35 1.74 24.11
C GLU A 638 -2.22 0.71 24.29
N GLY A 639 -1.98 0.24 25.51
CA GLY A 639 -0.91 -0.72 25.80
C GLY A 639 0.52 -0.19 25.78
N ILE A 640 0.73 1.14 25.72
CA ILE A 640 2.06 1.73 25.87
C ILE A 640 2.65 1.38 27.25
N THR A 641 3.92 1.00 27.31
CA THR A 641 4.60 0.69 28.57
C THR A 641 5.14 1.95 29.24
N SER A 642 5.38 1.87 30.56
CA SER A 642 6.00 2.97 31.30
C SER A 642 7.40 3.26 30.78
N GLN A 643 7.62 4.49 30.29
CA GLN A 643 8.89 4.94 29.76
C GLN A 643 8.97 6.47 29.72
N ASP A 644 10.19 7.00 29.73
CA ASP A 644 10.45 8.41 29.46
C ASP A 644 10.78 8.56 27.97
N ILE A 645 9.95 9.31 27.24
CA ILE A 645 10.13 9.52 25.80
C ILE A 645 10.95 10.80 25.59
N PRO A 646 12.22 10.71 25.13
CA PRO A 646 12.97 11.88 24.75
C PRO A 646 12.40 12.48 23.45
N ILE A 647 12.31 13.80 23.42
CA ILE A 647 11.94 14.56 22.23
C ILE A 647 12.99 15.65 21.95
N THR A 648 13.28 15.86 20.67
CA THR A 648 14.07 16.98 20.19
C THR A 648 13.21 17.83 19.27
N VAL A 649 13.04 19.12 19.57
CA VAL A 649 12.38 20.05 18.66
C VAL A 649 13.44 20.77 17.86
N SER A 650 13.49 20.49 16.55
CA SER A 650 14.32 21.20 15.59
C SER A 650 13.55 22.40 15.04
N PHE A 651 14.22 23.54 14.85
CA PHE A 651 13.56 24.76 14.37
C PHE A 651 14.01 25.14 12.96
N GLN A 652 13.10 25.79 12.23
CA GLN A 652 13.35 26.39 10.93
C GLN A 652 12.88 27.85 10.95
N GLU A 653 13.59 28.71 10.22
CA GLU A 653 13.26 30.12 10.04
C GLU A 653 13.63 30.57 8.63
N PHE A 654 12.80 31.41 8.02
CA PHE A 654 12.89 31.77 6.60
C PHE A 654 14.26 32.34 6.16
N HIS A 655 14.92 33.16 7.00
CA HIS A 655 16.23 33.76 6.70
C HIS A 655 17.41 32.89 7.11
N GLY A 656 17.16 31.63 7.50
CA GLY A 656 18.17 30.69 7.96
C GLY A 656 18.71 31.00 9.35
N ARG A 657 17.99 31.77 10.18
CA ARG A 657 18.39 32.11 11.55
C ARG A 657 17.63 31.25 12.57
N ALA A 658 17.53 29.96 12.28
CA ALA A 658 16.89 29.01 13.18
C ALA A 658 17.57 29.01 14.56
N PRO A 659 16.80 29.01 15.66
CA PRO A 659 17.33 28.87 17.01
C PRO A 659 17.86 27.44 17.25
N ALA A 660 18.58 27.27 18.36
CA ALA A 660 19.03 25.95 18.80
C ALA A 660 17.84 25.02 19.09
N SER A 661 18.05 23.72 18.87
CA SER A 661 17.05 22.70 19.18
C SER A 661 16.72 22.68 20.67
N LEU A 662 15.48 22.31 20.98
CA LEU A 662 15.01 22.08 22.36
C LEU A 662 14.98 20.59 22.64
N GLU A 663 15.55 20.16 23.76
CA GLU A 663 15.40 18.80 24.27
C GLU A 663 14.41 18.81 25.44
N ALA A 664 13.50 17.84 25.44
CA ALA A 664 12.55 17.61 26.52
C ALA A 664 12.25 16.13 26.67
N ILE A 665 11.62 15.77 27.79
CA ILE A 665 11.21 14.39 28.09
C ILE A 665 9.71 14.40 28.36
N ILE A 666 8.98 13.49 27.73
CA ILE A 666 7.58 13.22 27.99
C ILE A 666 7.49 11.94 28.84
N PRO A 667 7.17 12.04 30.13
CA PRO A 667 6.99 10.86 30.96
C PRO A 667 5.68 10.15 30.61
N VAL A 668 5.76 8.84 30.41
CA VAL A 668 4.62 7.96 30.17
C VAL A 668 4.55 6.92 31.26
N VAL A 669 3.38 6.80 31.87
CA VAL A 669 3.03 5.73 32.80
C VAL A 669 2.10 4.78 32.06
N GLY A 670 2.64 3.65 31.63
CA GLY A 670 1.88 2.62 30.96
C GLY A 670 0.88 1.95 31.89
N ASP A 671 0.05 1.08 31.31
CA ASP A 671 -0.78 0.18 32.11
C ASP A 671 0.12 -0.66 33.03
N PRO A 672 -0.32 -0.97 34.26
CA PRO A 672 0.42 -1.88 35.10
C PRO A 672 0.61 -3.19 34.33
N ALA A 673 1.84 -3.71 34.33
CA ALA A 673 2.12 -4.96 33.63
C ALA A 673 1.51 -6.14 34.40
N PRO A 674 0.93 -7.14 33.71
CA PRO A 674 0.69 -8.42 34.34
C PRO A 674 2.04 -9.06 34.66
N GLU A 675 2.18 -9.60 35.87
CA GLU A 675 3.32 -10.42 36.27
C GLU A 675 2.77 -11.80 36.57
N PHE A 676 3.37 -12.85 36.01
CA PHE A 676 2.86 -14.19 36.23
C PHE A 676 3.80 -14.99 37.10
N ALA A 677 3.26 -15.49 38.21
CA ALA A 677 3.79 -16.66 38.87
C ALA A 677 3.14 -17.89 38.26
N PHE A 678 3.93 -18.95 38.07
CA PHE A 678 3.38 -20.24 37.68
C PHE A 678 3.94 -21.34 38.57
N ASP A 679 3.10 -22.32 38.86
CA ASP A 679 3.49 -23.58 39.48
C ASP A 679 3.16 -24.73 38.53
N LEU A 680 4.08 -25.69 38.47
CA LEU A 680 4.00 -26.88 37.63
C LEU A 680 3.91 -28.08 38.53
N ARG A 681 2.75 -28.74 38.52
CA ARG A 681 2.53 -29.93 39.33
C ARG A 681 2.06 -31.08 38.46
N LEU A 682 2.52 -32.28 38.78
CA LEU A 682 1.91 -33.48 38.25
C LEU A 682 0.60 -33.70 38.99
N LYS A 683 -0.48 -33.88 38.24
CA LYS A 683 -1.79 -34.18 38.83
C LYS A 683 -1.75 -35.41 39.74
N ASN A 684 -0.91 -36.40 39.42
CA ASN A 684 -0.65 -37.59 40.22
C ASN A 684 0.86 -37.85 40.38
N PRO A 685 1.48 -37.47 41.51
CA PRO A 685 2.93 -37.62 41.74
C PRO A 685 3.43 -39.07 41.74
N SER A 686 2.55 -40.03 42.02
CA SER A 686 2.82 -41.47 42.02
C SER A 686 3.14 -42.03 40.62
N ASP A 687 2.79 -41.32 39.55
CA ASP A 687 3.04 -41.74 38.17
C ASP A 687 4.52 -41.64 37.76
N LEU A 688 5.33 -40.83 38.45
CA LEU A 688 6.77 -40.71 38.18
C LEU A 688 7.56 -42.00 38.43
N THR A 689 7.12 -42.79 39.41
CA THR A 689 7.80 -44.05 39.80
C THR A 689 7.57 -45.20 38.81
N LYS A 690 6.70 -45.01 37.79
CA LYS A 690 6.31 -46.01 36.80
C LYS A 690 6.34 -45.48 35.36
N LEU A 691 7.08 -44.41 35.09
CA LEU A 691 7.24 -43.87 33.74
C LEU A 691 7.85 -44.91 32.81
N ARG A 692 7.06 -45.32 31.81
CA ARG A 692 7.50 -46.14 30.67
C ARG A 692 7.18 -45.37 29.39
N SER A 693 7.94 -45.62 28.34
CA SER A 693 7.67 -45.06 27.00
C SER A 693 6.20 -45.30 26.60
N GLY A 694 5.51 -44.25 26.14
CA GLY A 694 4.13 -44.31 25.65
C GLY A 694 3.01 -44.00 26.67
N LYS A 695 3.32 -43.53 27.88
CA LYS A 695 2.29 -43.06 28.84
C LYS A 695 2.22 -41.53 28.92
N SER A 696 1.01 -40.99 28.82
CA SER A 696 0.71 -39.57 29.03
C SER A 696 0.79 -39.20 30.51
N ILE A 697 1.42 -38.06 30.81
CA ILE A 697 1.37 -37.42 32.12
C ILE A 697 0.51 -36.17 32.02
N GLU A 698 -0.32 -35.95 33.05
CA GLU A 698 -1.08 -34.71 33.17
C GLU A 698 -0.30 -33.72 34.05
N LEU A 699 0.21 -32.68 33.41
CA LEU A 699 0.79 -31.52 34.06
C LEU A 699 -0.32 -30.50 34.29
N MET A 700 -0.48 -30.10 35.54
CA MET A 700 -1.25 -28.92 35.90
C MET A 700 -0.30 -27.73 35.94
N VAL A 701 -0.64 -26.70 35.17
CA VAL A 701 0.02 -25.39 35.24
C VAL A 701 -0.96 -24.45 35.93
N ASP A 702 -0.65 -24.09 37.16
CA ASP A 702 -1.38 -23.02 37.85
C ASP A 702 -0.68 -21.72 37.49
N ILE A 703 -1.36 -20.82 36.76
CA ILE A 703 -0.85 -19.49 36.42
C ILE A 703 -1.62 -18.47 37.24
N GLU A 704 -0.88 -17.72 38.04
CA GLU A 704 -1.41 -16.62 38.85
C GLU A 704 -0.80 -15.32 38.34
N ASN A 705 -1.65 -14.38 37.94
CA ASN A 705 -1.20 -13.02 37.71
C ASN A 705 -0.97 -12.34 39.06
N THR A 706 0.29 -12.32 39.50
CA THR A 706 0.77 -11.62 40.69
C THR A 706 1.01 -10.13 40.45
N GLY A 707 0.90 -9.67 39.19
CA GLY A 707 1.03 -8.27 38.82
C GLY A 707 -0.25 -7.48 39.06
N GLN A 708 -0.17 -6.17 38.83
CA GLN A 708 -1.33 -5.27 38.94
C GLN A 708 -2.06 -5.07 37.60
N GLY A 709 -1.50 -5.58 36.50
CA GLY A 709 -2.06 -5.49 35.15
C GLY A 709 -3.14 -6.51 34.85
N SER A 710 -4.09 -6.18 33.96
CA SER A 710 -5.06 -7.14 33.44
C SER A 710 -4.56 -7.83 32.16
N THR A 711 -5.13 -8.97 31.79
CA THR A 711 -4.74 -9.77 30.62
C THR A 711 -5.90 -9.82 29.62
N SER A 712 -5.65 -9.51 28.35
CA SER A 712 -6.69 -9.44 27.32
C SER A 712 -6.85 -10.70 26.45
N ASP A 713 -5.97 -11.69 26.58
CA ASP A 713 -6.03 -12.95 25.82
C ASP A 713 -5.82 -14.18 26.72
N GLU A 714 -6.78 -15.10 26.74
CA GLU A 714 -6.73 -16.35 27.50
C GLU A 714 -5.97 -17.46 26.74
N ALA A 715 -4.78 -17.17 26.24
CA ALA A 715 -3.94 -18.16 25.56
C ALA A 715 -2.71 -18.51 26.41
N VAL A 716 -2.75 -19.67 27.07
CA VAL A 716 -1.58 -20.26 27.74
C VAL A 716 -0.96 -21.29 26.81
N ALA A 717 0.19 -20.97 26.23
CA ALA A 717 1.00 -21.92 25.47
C ALA A 717 2.20 -22.36 26.32
N LEU A 718 2.34 -23.68 26.54
CA LEU A 718 3.59 -24.27 27.01
C LEU A 718 4.59 -24.26 25.84
N LEU A 719 5.43 -23.23 25.78
CA LEU A 719 6.57 -23.21 24.87
C LEU A 719 7.64 -24.15 25.44
N GLN A 720 7.96 -25.23 24.71
CA GLN A 720 9.08 -26.12 25.02
C GLN A 720 10.38 -25.63 24.39
#